data_AF-A0A2H3AMH0-F1
#
_entry.id   AF-A0A2H3AMH0-F1
#
_cell.length_a   1.000
_cell.length_b   1.000
_cell.length_c   1.000
_cell.angle_alpha   90.00
_cell.angle_beta   90.00
_cell.angle_gamma   90.00
#
_symmetry.space_group_name_H-M   'P 1'
#
loop_
_entity.id
_entity.type
_entity.pdbx_description
1 polymer ?
#
loop_
_entity_poly.entity_id
_entity_poly.type
_entity_poly.pdbx_seq_one_letter_code
_entity_poly.pdbx_strand_id
1 'polypeptide(L)'
;MSRKRIYRSDLFSPEKLTSTDALERALQELQSILTKDNFKHVFQELFDNESPHVLLLVSSSLSKTTSLISWFLESFPSEAKDYDATVHYKTISCLSTELLSSPFVTDKELCARYHEEAQIAPKALQYLDSSLHSIDIRTQHHNKRGKAKPSQRKLPQVKRDDGASTLVKKYFDVLNVNIPKTSSQAYILVDRILQSQQDTLKFYLKLLCRPEISTSLKECFIVSASPIEMEKNASGTVAELPSAYPIVQPMKSALYFDTADGFGSWTIVISTYADNILRRAHKKNPTAFNAIVEKIKELSCGHFTDDNQKCLCGSATEVPVFSAKISRSLRLVYQIDIIPGDDQRETQAIKIFGIYTQAQIDDRLCQWSSTSSQLRKKGKEYQKRCAVREHADKAPKDIFTPAFFPSLPEVPPSEIEDIPDLRPEEKAQNHARLITYLRISGECFEQANEDAAATDAIPTQEMTAPEPTEREIAAASLIQRVYKKVLRHRRGVAKRGTGGLHAQIYDSCTKEVSRLGDNPGLYLRLFLGPLPHILVCLETVRVDALSQKKKTKDRLKDCSHNEYDAVDDLLTQTNKVNKAAVRLQRHLIPSSAFHERRDSKQLRKLVAEANALVSSLPFGTSLDLSDDLYLAIKGIVTECSSAGTRK
;
A
#
# COMPACT_ATOMS: atom_id res chain seq x y z
N MET A 1 3.85 43.75 15.15
CA MET A 1 4.35 43.39 16.50
C MET A 1 4.40 41.87 16.58
N SER A 2 5.61 41.28 16.56
CA SER A 2 5.78 39.83 16.64
C SER A 2 5.30 39.34 18.00
N ARG A 3 4.33 38.41 18.03
CA ARG A 3 3.93 37.73 19.26
C ARG A 3 5.20 37.15 19.91
N LYS A 4 5.39 37.38 21.21
CA LYS A 4 6.44 36.68 21.99
C LYS A 4 6.14 35.18 21.89
N ARG A 5 7.12 34.41 21.43
CA ARG A 5 7.00 32.95 21.31
C ARG A 5 6.78 32.32 22.69
N ILE A 6 5.95 31.28 22.77
CA ILE A 6 5.65 30.57 24.03
C ILE A 6 6.86 29.71 24.45
N TYR A 7 7.65 29.24 23.48
CA TYR A 7 8.88 28.50 23.71
C TYR A 7 10.05 29.10 22.91
N ARG A 8 11.29 28.74 23.27
CA ARG A 8 12.48 29.28 22.61
C ARG A 8 12.51 28.90 21.13
N SER A 9 12.84 29.85 20.27
CA SER A 9 12.88 29.64 18.80
C SER A 9 13.92 28.65 18.32
N ASP A 10 14.93 28.36 19.15
CA ASP A 10 16.03 27.46 18.85
C ASP A 10 15.86 26.07 19.50
N LEU A 11 14.72 25.80 20.17
CA LEU A 11 14.53 24.61 21.00
C LEU A 11 14.64 23.29 20.22
N PHE A 12 14.11 23.24 19.00
CA PHE A 12 14.20 22.07 18.11
C PHE A 12 15.12 22.30 16.90
N SER A 13 16.04 23.27 16.99
CA SER A 13 17.01 23.53 15.92
C SER A 13 17.97 22.34 15.76
N PRO A 14 18.33 21.94 14.52
CA PRO A 14 19.25 20.83 14.28
C PRO A 14 20.60 21.01 15.00
N GLU A 15 21.08 22.25 15.11
CA GLU A 15 22.33 22.61 15.78
C GLU A 15 22.35 22.27 17.28
N LYS A 16 21.18 22.20 17.92
CA LYS A 16 21.05 21.87 19.35
C LYS A 16 20.69 20.41 19.63
N LEU A 17 20.17 19.70 18.64
CA LEU A 17 19.67 18.33 18.79
C LEU A 17 20.74 17.29 18.42
N THR A 18 21.96 17.48 18.91
CA THR A 18 23.13 16.66 18.56
C THR A 18 23.21 15.33 19.30
N SER A 19 22.38 15.10 20.31
CA SER A 19 22.39 13.88 21.13
C SER A 19 21.01 13.55 21.69
N THR A 20 20.81 12.28 22.08
CA THR A 20 19.60 11.82 22.76
C THR A 20 19.29 12.64 24.02
N ASP A 21 20.31 13.02 24.78
CA ASP A 21 20.15 13.80 26.02
C ASP A 21 19.77 15.26 25.73
N ALA A 22 20.23 15.83 24.62
CA ALA A 22 19.81 17.17 24.20
C ALA A 22 18.34 17.18 23.73
N LEU A 23 17.95 16.13 22.99
CA LEU A 23 16.57 15.92 22.56
C LEU A 23 15.61 15.75 23.73
N GLU A 24 15.98 14.93 24.72
CA GLU A 24 15.15 14.69 25.90
C GLU A 24 15.01 15.97 26.75
N ARG A 25 16.08 16.77 26.88
CA ARG A 25 16.02 18.08 27.56
C ARG A 25 15.11 19.07 26.85
N ALA A 26 15.17 19.15 25.51
CA ALA A 26 14.28 20.01 24.74
C ALA A 26 12.80 19.59 24.88
N LEU A 27 12.53 18.28 24.88
CA LEU A 27 11.19 17.74 25.12
C LEU A 27 10.69 17.99 26.55
N GLN A 28 11.57 17.89 27.56
CA GLN A 28 11.24 18.21 28.96
C GLN A 28 10.96 19.70 29.15
N GLU A 29 11.73 20.58 28.51
CA GLU A 29 11.48 22.03 28.54
C GLU A 29 10.11 22.35 27.94
N LEU A 30 9.79 21.81 26.76
CA LEU A 30 8.46 21.93 26.16
C LEU A 30 7.37 21.33 27.06
N GLN A 31 7.61 20.18 27.68
CA GLN A 31 6.63 19.57 28.59
C GLN A 31 6.38 20.43 29.84
N SER A 32 7.41 21.09 30.37
CA SER A 32 7.31 21.92 31.58
C SER A 32 6.45 23.17 31.40
N ILE A 33 6.35 23.67 30.17
CA ILE A 33 5.53 24.84 29.84
C ILE A 33 4.09 24.47 29.45
N LEU A 34 3.80 23.18 29.22
CA LEU A 34 2.47 22.73 28.79
C LEU A 34 1.49 22.63 29.94
N THR A 35 0.35 23.30 29.79
CA THR A 35 -0.81 23.25 30.70
C THR A 35 -2.06 22.93 29.89
N LYS A 36 -3.13 22.48 30.57
CA LYS A 36 -4.42 22.19 29.90
C LYS A 36 -4.98 23.39 29.12
N ASP A 37 -4.68 24.60 29.58
CA ASP A 37 -5.22 25.85 29.03
C ASP A 37 -4.41 26.39 27.84
N ASN A 38 -3.15 25.97 27.68
CA ASN A 38 -2.26 26.51 26.64
C ASN A 38 -1.95 25.54 25.49
N PHE A 39 -2.40 24.28 25.55
CA PHE A 39 -2.19 23.30 24.47
C PHE A 39 -2.55 23.84 23.09
N LYS A 40 -3.71 24.48 22.94
CA LYS A 40 -4.15 25.05 21.67
C LYS A 40 -3.15 26.07 21.11
N HIS A 41 -2.64 26.95 21.96
CA HIS A 41 -1.73 28.01 21.56
C HIS A 41 -0.34 27.46 21.22
N VAL A 42 0.18 26.52 22.03
CA VAL A 42 1.48 25.90 21.80
C VAL A 42 1.47 25.07 20.52
N PHE A 43 0.44 24.23 20.30
CA PHE A 43 0.34 23.44 19.07
C PHE A 43 0.16 24.33 17.84
N GLN A 44 -0.63 25.40 17.92
CA GLN A 44 -0.75 26.37 16.84
C GLN A 44 0.61 27.00 16.49
N GLU A 45 1.40 27.36 17.50
CA GLU A 45 2.74 27.91 17.31
C GLU A 45 3.73 26.90 16.72
N LEU A 46 3.66 25.63 17.14
CA LEU A 46 4.46 24.54 16.56
C LEU A 46 4.12 24.35 15.07
N PHE A 47 2.84 24.40 14.68
CA PHE A 47 2.46 24.34 13.26
C PHE A 47 2.95 25.53 12.44
N ASP A 48 3.02 26.71 13.05
CA ASP A 48 3.38 27.94 12.36
C ASP A 48 4.91 28.10 12.21
N ASN A 49 5.72 27.42 13.05
CA ASN A 49 7.17 27.66 13.13
C ASN A 49 8.06 26.41 12.98
N GLU A 50 7.54 25.19 13.11
CA GLU A 50 8.33 23.97 13.09
C GLU A 50 8.03 23.07 11.89
N SER A 51 8.95 22.13 11.61
CA SER A 51 8.74 21.12 10.57
C SER A 51 7.73 20.04 10.99
N PRO A 52 7.06 19.36 10.03
CA PRO A 52 6.19 18.22 10.29
C PRO A 52 6.85 17.09 11.10
N HIS A 53 8.16 16.88 10.95
CA HIS A 53 8.90 15.87 11.69
C HIS A 53 9.05 16.23 13.18
N VAL A 54 9.24 17.51 13.51
CA VAL A 54 9.23 17.99 14.91
C VAL A 54 7.85 17.76 15.52
N LEU A 55 6.78 18.08 14.79
CA LEU A 55 5.41 17.86 15.23
C LEU A 55 5.13 16.38 15.53
N LEU A 56 5.64 15.47 14.69
CA LEU A 56 5.53 14.02 14.88
C LEU A 56 6.27 13.56 16.15
N LEU A 57 7.51 14.03 16.34
CA LEU A 57 8.34 13.74 17.51
C LEU A 57 7.69 14.23 18.81
N VAL A 58 7.26 15.49 18.82
CA VAL A 58 6.58 16.15 19.94
C VAL A 58 5.29 15.41 20.27
N SER A 59 4.48 15.08 19.26
CA SER A 59 3.24 14.32 19.44
C SER A 59 3.50 12.91 19.99
N SER A 60 4.56 12.22 19.54
CA SER A 60 4.92 10.90 20.07
C SER A 60 5.37 10.96 21.53
N SER A 61 6.20 11.94 21.87
CA SER A 61 6.82 12.04 23.19
C SER A 61 5.83 12.54 24.25
N LEU A 62 5.04 13.57 23.94
CA LEU A 62 4.09 14.16 24.88
C LEU A 62 2.85 13.28 25.11
N SER A 63 2.46 12.45 24.13
CA SER A 63 1.29 11.57 24.28
C SER A 63 1.47 10.49 25.35
N LYS A 64 2.72 10.21 25.77
CA LYS A 64 3.06 9.21 26.80
C LYS A 64 3.04 9.78 28.22
N THR A 65 3.40 11.04 28.37
CA THR A 65 3.65 11.67 29.68
C THR A 65 2.59 12.67 30.11
N THR A 66 1.75 13.12 29.17
CA THR A 66 0.82 14.23 29.36
C THR A 66 -0.62 13.79 29.06
N SER A 67 -1.62 14.46 29.67
CA SER A 67 -3.06 14.29 29.35
C SER A 67 -3.44 14.85 27.95
N LEU A 68 -2.51 14.78 26.99
CA LEU A 68 -2.61 15.36 25.66
C LEU A 68 -3.64 14.62 24.80
N ILE A 69 -3.66 13.28 24.88
CA ILE A 69 -4.66 12.47 24.16
C ILE A 69 -6.07 12.79 24.67
N SER A 70 -6.27 12.81 25.99
CA SER A 70 -7.57 13.18 26.57
C SER A 70 -7.97 14.60 26.18
N TRP A 71 -7.03 15.55 26.21
CA TRP A 71 -7.31 16.92 25.79
C TRP A 71 -7.71 17.01 24.31
N PHE A 72 -6.99 16.36 23.39
CA PHE A 72 -7.35 16.35 21.96
C PHE A 72 -8.73 15.74 21.70
N LEU A 73 -9.13 14.73 22.49
CA LEU A 73 -10.43 14.09 22.36
C LEU A 73 -11.55 14.92 23.00
N GLU A 74 -11.34 15.47 24.19
CA GLU A 74 -12.33 16.28 24.93
C GLU A 74 -12.57 17.65 24.28
N SER A 75 -11.53 18.25 23.70
CA SER A 75 -11.60 19.56 23.03
C SER A 75 -11.92 19.46 21.53
N PHE A 76 -12.26 18.27 21.03
CA PHE A 76 -12.50 18.05 19.61
C PHE A 76 -13.69 18.89 19.10
N PRO A 77 -13.61 19.51 17.91
CA PRO A 77 -14.69 20.34 17.39
C PRO A 77 -16.01 19.58 17.22
N SER A 78 -17.11 20.17 17.70
CA SER A 78 -18.49 19.65 17.51
C SER A 78 -19.23 20.31 16.33
N GLU A 79 -18.64 21.32 15.71
CA GLU A 79 -19.23 22.09 14.61
C GLU A 79 -18.34 22.01 13.35
N ALA A 80 -18.97 22.09 12.17
CA ALA A 80 -18.28 22.07 10.88
C ALA A 80 -17.51 23.37 10.58
N LYS A 81 -17.88 24.46 11.26
CA LYS A 81 -17.38 25.80 11.01
C LYS A 81 -15.89 25.91 11.35
N ASP A 82 -15.11 26.49 10.44
CA ASP A 82 -13.67 26.73 10.58
C ASP A 82 -12.87 25.46 10.95
N TYR A 83 -13.38 24.27 10.61
CA TYR A 83 -12.77 22.99 10.99
C TYR A 83 -11.33 22.84 10.46
N ASP A 84 -11.06 23.33 9.25
CA ASP A 84 -9.74 23.35 8.61
C ASP A 84 -8.72 24.24 9.35
N ALA A 85 -9.18 25.25 10.08
CA ALA A 85 -8.32 26.10 10.89
C ALA A 85 -7.97 25.48 12.26
N THR A 86 -8.66 24.41 12.67
CA THR A 86 -8.47 23.82 14.00
C THR A 86 -7.14 23.10 14.15
N VAL A 87 -6.57 23.16 15.36
CA VAL A 87 -5.35 22.41 15.70
C VAL A 87 -5.57 20.90 15.58
N HIS A 88 -6.80 20.42 15.80
CA HIS A 88 -7.18 19.01 15.65
C HIS A 88 -7.02 18.55 14.21
N TYR A 89 -7.63 19.25 13.25
CA TYR A 89 -7.47 18.93 11.83
C TYR A 89 -6.03 19.06 11.39
N LYS A 90 -5.33 20.15 11.76
CA LYS A 90 -3.90 20.32 11.43
C LYS A 90 -3.06 19.16 11.93
N THR A 91 -3.36 18.65 13.13
CA THR A 91 -2.74 17.45 13.68
C THR A 91 -3.08 16.21 12.85
N ILE A 92 -4.35 15.96 12.53
CA ILE A 92 -4.74 14.82 11.69
C ILE A 92 -4.07 14.88 10.31
N SER A 93 -4.07 16.05 9.68
CA SER A 93 -3.49 16.27 8.35
C SER A 93 -1.98 16.02 8.36
N CYS A 94 -1.27 16.59 9.34
CA CYS A 94 0.16 16.35 9.55
C CYS A 94 0.43 14.87 9.78
N LEU A 95 -0.22 14.25 10.77
CA LEU A 95 0.01 12.85 11.14
C LEU A 95 -0.31 11.90 9.99
N SER A 96 -1.42 12.11 9.28
CA SER A 96 -1.81 11.26 8.16
C SER A 96 -0.84 11.34 6.99
N THR A 97 -0.26 12.51 6.73
CA THR A 97 0.70 12.73 5.63
C THR A 97 2.05 12.12 5.98
N GLU A 98 2.57 12.42 7.18
CA GLU A 98 3.88 11.95 7.64
C GLU A 98 3.92 10.43 7.83
N LEU A 99 2.85 9.86 8.40
CA LEU A 99 2.79 8.42 8.66
C LEU A 99 2.50 7.60 7.40
N LEU A 100 1.92 8.18 6.34
CA LEU A 100 1.69 7.46 5.08
C LEU A 100 2.99 6.99 4.43
N SER A 101 4.04 7.81 4.51
CA SER A 101 5.36 7.52 3.95
C SER A 101 6.31 6.86 4.96
N SER A 102 5.87 6.71 6.21
CA SER A 102 6.70 6.23 7.30
C SER A 102 6.94 4.71 7.24
N PRO A 103 8.17 4.23 7.51
CA PRO A 103 8.45 2.79 7.61
C PRO A 103 7.81 2.15 8.85
N PHE A 104 7.35 2.96 9.82
CA PHE A 104 6.77 2.48 11.09
C PHE A 104 5.34 1.96 10.93
N VAL A 105 4.70 2.22 9.79
CA VAL A 105 3.32 1.82 9.51
C VAL A 105 3.27 0.49 8.75
N THR A 106 2.71 -0.53 9.39
CA THR A 106 2.55 -1.87 8.83
C THR A 106 1.32 -1.98 7.91
N ASP A 107 0.23 -1.29 8.24
CA ASP A 107 -1.01 -1.27 7.44
C ASP A 107 -1.08 0.01 6.59
N LYS A 108 -0.32 0.00 5.49
CA LYS A 108 -0.25 1.14 4.57
C LYS A 108 -1.59 1.44 3.89
N GLU A 109 -2.44 0.43 3.72
CA GLU A 109 -3.75 0.58 3.08
C GLU A 109 -4.75 1.25 4.02
N LEU A 110 -4.77 0.89 5.31
CA LEU A 110 -5.58 1.59 6.31
C LEU A 110 -5.14 3.04 6.49
N CYS A 111 -3.83 3.31 6.55
CA CYS A 111 -3.32 4.67 6.62
C CYS A 111 -3.61 5.48 5.34
N ALA A 112 -3.54 4.86 4.15
CA ALA A 112 -3.95 5.52 2.92
C ALA A 112 -5.44 5.91 2.95
N ARG A 113 -6.32 5.02 3.40
CA ARG A 113 -7.76 5.35 3.55
C ARG A 113 -7.99 6.47 4.55
N TYR A 114 -7.39 6.40 5.74
CA TYR A 114 -7.52 7.46 6.74
C TYR A 114 -6.91 8.78 6.29
N HIS A 115 -5.85 8.74 5.49
CA HIS A 115 -5.29 9.94 4.87
C HIS A 115 -6.28 10.53 3.85
N GLU A 116 -6.81 9.73 2.93
CA GLU A 116 -7.80 10.19 1.94
C GLU A 116 -9.05 10.78 2.62
N GLU A 117 -9.60 10.10 3.62
CA GLU A 117 -10.74 10.57 4.40
C GLU A 117 -10.43 11.88 5.14
N ALA A 118 -9.25 11.98 5.78
CA ALA A 118 -8.82 13.20 6.49
C ALA A 118 -8.67 14.40 5.56
N GLN A 119 -8.07 14.23 4.38
CA GLN A 119 -7.86 15.32 3.42
C GLN A 119 -9.16 15.82 2.77
N ILE A 120 -10.17 14.95 2.68
CA ILE A 120 -11.47 15.27 2.07
C ILE A 120 -12.47 15.82 3.09
N ALA A 121 -12.37 15.44 4.36
CA ALA A 121 -13.34 15.83 5.40
C ALA A 121 -13.59 17.35 5.52
N PRO A 122 -12.57 18.25 5.51
CA PRO A 122 -12.84 19.69 5.60
C PRO A 122 -13.64 20.22 4.41
N LYS A 123 -13.36 19.72 3.19
CA LYS A 123 -14.09 20.13 1.98
C LYS A 123 -15.55 19.69 2.04
N ALA A 124 -15.80 18.48 2.56
CA ALA A 124 -17.16 17.99 2.78
C ALA A 124 -17.89 18.80 3.86
N LEU A 125 -17.23 19.10 4.98
CA LEU A 125 -17.79 19.90 6.08
C LEU A 125 -18.10 21.34 5.64
N GLN A 126 -17.20 21.99 4.90
CA GLN A 126 -17.42 23.33 4.35
C GLN A 126 -18.61 23.37 3.37
N TYR A 127 -18.74 22.33 2.53
CA TYR A 127 -19.89 22.20 1.64
C TYR A 127 -21.20 22.02 2.40
N LEU A 128 -21.20 21.17 3.44
CA LEU A 128 -22.38 20.91 4.27
C LEU A 128 -22.77 22.17 5.05
N ASP A 129 -21.81 22.89 5.62
CA ASP A 129 -22.03 24.15 6.32
C ASP A 129 -22.65 25.20 5.38
N SER A 130 -22.08 25.39 4.19
CA SER A 130 -22.62 26.30 3.17
C SER A 130 -24.05 25.92 2.73
N SER A 131 -24.32 24.61 2.60
CA SER A 131 -25.62 24.09 2.20
C SER A 131 -26.67 24.29 3.29
N LEU A 132 -26.32 24.09 4.56
CA LEU A 132 -27.19 24.32 5.72
C LEU A 132 -27.59 25.80 5.82
N HIS A 133 -26.62 26.72 5.70
CA HIS A 133 -26.89 28.16 5.70
C HIS A 133 -27.84 28.58 4.56
N SER A 134 -27.73 27.96 3.38
CA SER A 134 -28.63 28.26 2.25
C SER A 134 -30.09 27.81 2.47
N ILE A 135 -30.30 26.73 3.22
CA ILE A 135 -31.63 26.18 3.53
C ILE A 135 -32.32 27.02 4.62
N ASP A 136 -31.56 27.45 5.64
CA ASP A 136 -32.08 28.26 6.74
C ASP A 136 -32.48 29.69 6.32
N ILE A 137 -31.76 30.29 5.38
CA ILE A 137 -32.15 31.59 4.79
C ILE A 137 -33.48 31.45 4.03
N ARG A 138 -33.71 30.32 3.34
CA ARG A 138 -34.94 30.08 2.57
C ARG A 138 -36.14 29.84 3.46
N THR A 139 -35.99 29.12 4.57
CA THR A 139 -37.06 28.94 5.58
C THR A 139 -37.36 30.23 6.34
N GLN A 140 -36.36 31.06 6.65
CA GLN A 140 -36.59 32.38 7.25
C GLN A 140 -37.34 33.36 6.33
N HIS A 141 -37.08 33.34 5.01
CA HIS A 141 -37.82 34.18 4.06
C HIS A 141 -39.28 33.74 3.86
N HIS A 142 -39.60 32.45 4.04
CA HIS A 142 -40.99 31.97 3.98
C HIS A 142 -41.82 32.34 5.22
N ASN A 143 -41.19 32.58 6.38
CA ASN A 143 -41.88 32.98 7.61
C ASN A 143 -42.16 34.49 7.71
N LYS A 144 -41.71 35.30 6.74
CA LYS A 144 -42.07 36.72 6.63
C LYS A 144 -42.73 37.01 5.29
N ARG A 145 -44.02 36.66 5.15
CA ARG A 145 -44.90 37.35 4.20
C ARG A 145 -46.35 37.38 4.68
N GLY A 146 -46.67 38.48 5.34
CA GLY A 146 -47.98 39.10 5.20
C GLY A 146 -48.26 39.42 3.72
N LYS A 147 -49.55 39.34 3.40
CA LYS A 147 -50.22 39.43 2.10
C LYS A 147 -49.58 40.40 1.08
N ALA A 148 -49.15 39.87 -0.08
CA ALA A 148 -49.19 40.57 -1.38
C ALA A 148 -49.09 39.56 -2.55
N LYS A 149 -49.88 39.80 -3.60
CA LYS A 149 -50.11 38.98 -4.82
C LYS A 149 -48.83 38.73 -5.67
N PRO A 150 -48.81 37.69 -6.53
CA PRO A 150 -47.60 37.26 -7.22
C PRO A 150 -47.35 38.08 -8.49
N SER A 151 -46.14 38.65 -8.61
CA SER A 151 -45.61 39.18 -9.87
C SER A 151 -44.59 38.17 -10.41
N GLN A 152 -44.86 37.65 -11.60
CA GLN A 152 -43.93 36.84 -12.38
C GLN A 152 -42.69 37.67 -12.71
N ARG A 153 -41.58 37.42 -12.01
CA ARG A 153 -40.23 37.74 -12.51
C ARG A 153 -39.49 36.44 -12.74
N LYS A 154 -39.24 36.15 -14.02
CA LYS A 154 -38.36 35.08 -14.49
C LYS A 154 -37.02 35.19 -13.77
N LEU A 155 -36.61 34.14 -13.06
CA LEU A 155 -35.22 34.00 -12.61
C LEU A 155 -34.31 33.80 -13.84
N PRO A 156 -33.14 34.45 -13.89
CA PRO A 156 -32.10 34.05 -14.83
C PRO A 156 -31.67 32.62 -14.48
N GLN A 157 -31.73 31.70 -15.45
CA GLN A 157 -31.04 30.42 -15.35
C GLN A 157 -29.53 30.71 -15.28
N VAL A 158 -28.98 30.68 -14.07
CA VAL A 158 -27.54 30.50 -13.88
C VAL A 158 -27.23 29.09 -14.34
N LYS A 159 -26.49 28.97 -15.45
CA LYS A 159 -25.87 27.72 -15.89
C LYS A 159 -25.10 27.16 -14.70
N ARG A 160 -25.59 26.07 -14.10
CA ARG A 160 -24.84 25.35 -13.07
C ARG A 160 -23.67 24.68 -13.77
N ASP A 161 -22.49 24.96 -13.27
CA ASP A 161 -21.23 24.40 -13.72
C ASP A 161 -21.21 22.88 -13.40
N ASP A 162 -21.25 22.03 -14.43
CA ASP A 162 -21.28 20.56 -14.28
C ASP A 162 -20.01 20.01 -13.54
N GLY A 163 -18.92 20.77 -13.56
CA GLY A 163 -17.67 20.42 -12.86
C GLY A 163 -17.78 20.47 -11.33
N ALA A 164 -18.51 21.44 -10.77
CA ALA A 164 -18.65 21.59 -9.33
C ALA A 164 -19.49 20.46 -8.71
N SER A 165 -20.54 20.01 -9.41
CA SER A 165 -21.37 18.88 -8.97
C SER A 165 -20.59 17.56 -8.97
N THR A 166 -19.64 17.40 -9.88
CA THR A 166 -18.79 16.20 -9.99
C THR A 166 -17.75 16.15 -8.86
N LEU A 167 -17.14 17.30 -8.54
CA LEU A 167 -16.19 17.41 -7.42
C LEU A 167 -16.85 17.16 -6.06
N VAL A 168 -18.05 17.71 -5.85
CA VAL A 168 -18.83 17.49 -4.63
C VAL A 168 -19.17 16.00 -4.46
N LYS A 169 -19.59 15.33 -5.54
CA LYS A 169 -19.88 13.89 -5.51
C LYS A 169 -18.66 13.08 -5.08
N LYS A 170 -17.46 13.42 -5.59
CA LYS A 170 -16.20 12.78 -5.21
C LYS A 170 -15.91 12.87 -3.71
N TYR A 171 -16.28 13.95 -3.03
CA TYR A 171 -16.08 14.07 -1.58
C TYR A 171 -16.87 13.02 -0.80
N PHE A 172 -18.14 12.86 -1.17
CA PHE A 172 -19.04 11.92 -0.51
C PHE A 172 -18.76 10.47 -0.90
N ASP A 173 -18.27 10.22 -2.12
CA ASP A 173 -17.80 8.90 -2.57
C ASP A 173 -16.60 8.42 -1.73
N VAL A 174 -15.60 9.29 -1.48
CA VAL A 174 -14.42 8.96 -0.64
C VAL A 174 -14.85 8.68 0.80
N LEU A 175 -15.77 9.48 1.35
CA LEU A 175 -16.31 9.29 2.70
C LEU A 175 -17.32 8.12 2.79
N ASN A 176 -17.66 7.48 1.66
CA ASN A 176 -18.63 6.40 1.54
C ASN A 176 -19.99 6.74 2.18
N VAL A 177 -20.50 7.92 1.88
CA VAL A 177 -21.78 8.46 2.39
C VAL A 177 -22.59 9.08 1.26
N ASN A 178 -23.91 9.13 1.42
CA ASN A 178 -24.78 9.74 0.42
C ASN A 178 -24.85 11.27 0.61
N ILE A 179 -24.98 12.00 -0.49
CA ILE A 179 -25.26 13.44 -0.47
C ILE A 179 -26.59 13.68 0.27
N PRO A 180 -26.61 14.50 1.34
CA PRO A 180 -27.82 14.73 2.10
C PRO A 180 -28.83 15.52 1.26
N LYS A 181 -30.11 15.13 1.36
CA LYS A 181 -31.22 15.79 0.65
C LYS A 181 -32.01 16.75 1.55
N THR A 182 -31.81 16.66 2.87
CA THR A 182 -32.50 17.48 3.86
C THR A 182 -31.50 18.06 4.88
N SER A 183 -31.88 19.17 5.53
CA SER A 183 -31.08 19.81 6.58
C SER A 183 -30.78 18.84 7.73
N SER A 184 -31.77 18.08 8.19
CA SER A 184 -31.57 17.06 9.25
C SER A 184 -30.57 15.96 8.85
N GLN A 185 -30.58 15.52 7.58
CA GLN A 185 -29.58 14.57 7.08
C GLN A 185 -28.18 15.19 7.04
N ALA A 186 -28.07 16.47 6.71
CA ALA A 186 -26.79 17.18 6.70
C ALA A 186 -26.22 17.34 8.12
N TYR A 187 -27.04 17.66 9.13
CA TYR A 187 -26.59 17.69 10.54
C TYR A 187 -26.09 16.34 11.04
N ILE A 188 -26.83 15.26 10.80
CA ILE A 188 -26.41 13.90 11.15
C ILE A 188 -25.09 13.55 10.43
N LEU A 189 -24.93 14.00 9.19
CA LEU A 189 -23.74 13.72 8.41
C LEU A 189 -22.52 14.53 8.92
N VAL A 190 -22.71 15.78 9.31
CA VAL A 190 -21.66 16.60 9.95
C VAL A 190 -21.15 15.90 11.21
N ASP A 191 -22.06 15.51 12.12
CA ASP A 191 -21.72 14.80 13.36
C ASP A 191 -20.94 13.50 13.07
N ARG A 192 -21.40 12.72 12.08
CA ARG A 192 -20.73 11.49 11.66
C ARG A 192 -19.33 11.74 11.10
N ILE A 193 -19.13 12.78 10.30
CA ILE A 193 -17.82 13.12 9.73
C ILE A 193 -16.87 13.56 10.85
N LEU A 194 -17.31 14.45 11.73
CA LEU A 194 -16.51 14.91 12.87
C LEU A 194 -16.14 13.75 13.80
N GLN A 195 -17.07 12.84 14.09
CA GLN A 195 -16.80 11.63 14.88
C GLN A 195 -15.75 10.72 14.20
N SER A 196 -15.83 10.54 12.88
CA SER A 196 -14.83 9.77 12.11
C SER A 196 -13.44 10.42 12.18
N GLN A 197 -13.38 11.75 12.08
CA GLN A 197 -12.12 12.48 12.23
C GLN A 197 -11.55 12.39 13.65
N GLN A 198 -12.39 12.43 14.68
CA GLN A 198 -11.97 12.22 16.08
C GLN A 198 -11.40 10.81 16.28
N ASP A 199 -12.04 9.79 15.71
CA ASP A 199 -11.55 8.40 15.73
C ASP A 199 -10.23 8.25 14.97
N THR A 200 -10.07 8.97 13.87
CA THR A 200 -8.82 9.02 13.09
C THR A 200 -7.68 9.66 13.89
N LEU A 201 -7.94 10.78 14.56
CA LEU A 201 -6.98 11.41 15.47
C LEU A 201 -6.57 10.46 16.61
N LYS A 202 -7.56 9.80 17.22
CA LYS A 202 -7.34 8.80 18.28
C LYS A 202 -6.47 7.64 17.79
N PHE A 203 -6.68 7.18 16.56
CA PHE A 203 -5.88 6.13 15.95
C PHE A 203 -4.41 6.56 15.81
N TYR A 204 -4.14 7.72 15.22
CA TYR A 204 -2.77 8.18 15.01
C TYR A 204 -2.04 8.48 16.32
N LEU A 205 -2.69 9.14 17.28
CA LEU A 205 -2.09 9.41 18.59
C LEU A 205 -1.72 8.09 19.32
N LYS A 206 -2.60 7.09 19.29
CA LYS A 206 -2.31 5.76 19.85
C LYS A 206 -1.21 5.02 19.12
N LEU A 207 -1.08 5.22 17.81
CA LEU A 207 -0.01 4.64 17.01
C LEU A 207 1.34 5.22 17.44
N LEU A 208 1.43 6.56 17.57
CA LEU A 208 2.64 7.25 18.01
C LEU A 208 3.06 6.92 19.45
N CYS A 209 2.13 6.48 20.30
CA CYS A 209 2.41 6.04 21.67
C CYS A 209 3.11 4.67 21.75
N ARG A 210 3.21 3.93 20.64
CA ARG A 210 3.90 2.63 20.64
C ARG A 210 5.39 2.84 20.92
N PRO A 211 5.98 2.12 21.89
CA PRO A 211 7.37 2.34 22.29
C PRO A 211 8.34 2.15 21.12
N GLU A 212 8.05 1.21 20.20
CA GLU A 212 8.88 0.96 19.02
C GLU A 212 8.92 2.16 18.07
N ILE A 213 7.78 2.83 17.89
CA ILE A 213 7.66 3.99 17.00
C ILE A 213 8.29 5.22 17.65
N SER A 214 8.01 5.44 18.94
CA SER A 214 8.57 6.56 19.69
C SER A 214 10.09 6.53 19.74
N THR A 215 10.69 5.36 20.03
CA THR A 215 12.14 5.19 20.03
C THR A 215 12.74 5.41 18.64
N SER A 216 12.15 4.81 17.60
CA SER A 216 12.65 4.96 16.23
C SER A 216 12.56 6.41 15.75
N LEU A 217 11.54 7.17 16.15
CA LEU A 217 11.40 8.58 15.83
C LEU A 217 12.48 9.44 16.49
N LYS A 218 12.81 9.16 17.76
CA LYS A 218 13.91 9.83 18.46
C LYS A 218 15.25 9.53 17.78
N GLU A 219 15.50 8.28 17.39
CA GLU A 219 16.72 7.86 16.68
C GLU A 219 16.86 8.54 15.31
N CYS A 220 15.80 8.59 14.51
CA CYS A 220 15.82 9.25 13.21
C CYS A 220 16.12 10.76 13.32
N PHE A 221 15.67 11.39 14.40
CA PHE A 221 15.90 12.82 14.63
C PHE A 221 17.36 13.12 14.97
N ILE A 222 18.04 12.23 15.68
CA ILE A 222 19.46 12.37 16.05
C ILE A 222 20.37 12.08 14.86
N VAL A 223 20.07 11.05 14.07
CA VAL A 223 20.84 10.71 12.85
C VAL A 223 20.81 11.85 11.83
N SER A 224 19.71 12.62 11.79
CA SER A 224 19.56 13.78 10.91
C SER A 224 20.33 15.03 11.40
N ALA A 225 20.78 15.05 12.66
CA ALA A 225 21.42 16.20 13.31
C ALA A 225 22.93 16.04 13.51
N SER A 226 23.50 14.85 13.24
CA SER A 226 24.96 14.68 13.24
C SER A 226 25.56 15.17 11.93
N PRO A 227 26.46 16.17 11.94
CA PRO A 227 27.39 16.36 10.84
C PRO A 227 28.24 15.09 10.73
N ILE A 228 28.56 14.68 9.51
CA ILE A 228 29.53 13.61 9.25
C ILE A 228 30.89 14.12 9.73
N GLU A 229 31.27 13.81 10.97
CA GLU A 229 32.65 13.93 11.43
C GLU A 229 33.44 12.74 10.87
N MET A 230 34.43 13.08 10.05
CA MET A 230 35.46 12.16 9.58
C MET A 230 36.27 11.64 10.77
N GLU A 231 36.14 10.36 11.10
CA GLU A 231 37.20 9.68 11.85
C GLU A 231 38.29 9.22 10.88
N LYS A 232 39.30 10.09 10.75
CA LYS A 232 40.65 9.71 10.35
C LYS A 232 41.37 9.12 11.57
N ASN A 233 42.10 8.04 11.30
CA ASN A 233 43.26 7.50 12.04
C ASN A 233 43.00 6.31 12.98
N ALA A 234 43.16 5.10 12.43
CA ALA A 234 44.06 4.10 13.00
C ALA A 234 44.56 3.18 11.88
N SER A 235 45.83 3.36 11.51
CA SER A 235 46.59 2.45 10.65
C SER A 235 46.90 1.16 11.41
N GLY A 236 46.64 0.00 10.81
CA GLY A 236 47.03 -1.28 11.39
C GLY A 236 46.57 -2.51 10.61
N THR A 237 47.39 -2.91 9.65
CA THR A 237 47.53 -4.30 9.14
C THR A 237 46.42 -4.83 8.24
N VAL A 238 46.75 -4.84 6.95
CA VAL A 238 46.12 -5.57 5.86
C VAL A 238 46.11 -7.07 6.16
N ALA A 239 44.92 -7.65 6.22
CA ALA A 239 44.69 -9.05 5.93
C ALA A 239 43.59 -9.11 4.87
N GLU A 240 43.98 -9.46 3.64
CA GLU A 240 43.07 -9.85 2.57
C GLU A 240 42.14 -10.95 3.06
N LEU A 241 40.83 -10.71 2.99
CA LEU A 241 39.85 -11.79 2.94
C LEU A 241 39.07 -11.64 1.63
N PRO A 242 38.93 -12.73 0.86
CA PRO A 242 38.31 -12.69 -0.46
C PRO A 242 36.84 -12.28 -0.32
N SER A 243 36.47 -11.27 -1.10
CA SER A 243 35.09 -10.84 -1.32
C SER A 243 34.32 -11.98 -2.00
N ALA A 244 33.77 -12.87 -1.18
CA ALA A 244 32.87 -13.93 -1.60
C ALA A 244 31.51 -13.72 -0.93
N TYR A 245 30.79 -12.70 -1.38
CA TYR A 245 29.34 -12.74 -1.39
C TYR A 245 28.90 -12.83 -2.84
N PRO A 246 28.32 -13.96 -3.29
CA PRO A 246 27.63 -13.95 -4.56
C PRO A 246 26.52 -12.91 -4.46
N ILE A 247 26.48 -11.98 -5.40
CA ILE A 247 25.35 -11.07 -5.58
C ILE A 247 24.16 -11.96 -5.90
N VAL A 248 23.40 -12.36 -4.87
CA VAL A 248 22.16 -13.12 -5.06
C VAL A 248 21.13 -12.16 -5.65
N GLN A 249 21.17 -12.01 -6.97
CA GLN A 249 20.11 -11.39 -7.76
C GLN A 249 18.82 -12.18 -7.51
N PRO A 250 17.70 -11.55 -7.12
CA PRO A 250 16.43 -12.26 -7.05
C PRO A 250 16.00 -12.64 -8.47
N MET A 251 16.20 -13.89 -8.89
CA MET A 251 15.80 -14.47 -10.19
C MET A 251 14.26 -14.59 -10.35
N LYS A 252 13.47 -13.69 -9.75
CA LYS A 252 12.01 -13.82 -9.67
C LYS A 252 11.27 -13.37 -10.93
N SER A 253 11.93 -12.67 -11.85
CA SER A 253 11.32 -12.24 -13.13
C SER A 253 11.71 -13.15 -14.29
N ALA A 254 12.87 -13.83 -14.21
CA ALA A 254 13.28 -14.84 -15.19
C ALA A 254 12.26 -16.00 -15.29
N LEU A 255 11.57 -16.31 -14.19
CA LEU A 255 10.52 -17.33 -14.11
C LEU A 255 9.29 -17.11 -15.04
N TYR A 256 9.15 -15.94 -15.68
CA TYR A 256 8.04 -15.64 -16.60
C TYR A 256 8.41 -15.74 -18.07
N PHE A 257 9.70 -15.83 -18.38
CA PHE A 257 10.16 -15.94 -19.76
C PHE A 257 10.44 -17.42 -20.00
N ASP A 258 9.60 -18.06 -20.81
CA ASP A 258 9.69 -19.50 -21.10
C ASP A 258 11.04 -19.87 -21.75
N THR A 259 11.70 -18.92 -22.41
CA THR A 259 13.05 -19.03 -22.99
C THR A 259 13.77 -17.68 -23.04
N ALA A 260 15.11 -17.71 -23.09
CA ALA A 260 15.95 -16.56 -23.43
C ALA A 260 15.75 -16.10 -24.88
N ASP A 261 15.15 -16.95 -25.71
CA ASP A 261 14.99 -16.75 -27.14
C ASP A 261 14.26 -15.44 -27.46
N GLY A 262 14.95 -14.58 -28.22
CA GLY A 262 14.45 -13.30 -28.68
C GLY A 262 14.77 -12.11 -27.77
N PHE A 263 15.54 -12.29 -26.69
CA PHE A 263 16.16 -11.16 -25.99
C PHE A 263 17.48 -10.75 -26.66
N GLY A 264 17.73 -9.45 -26.77
CA GLY A 264 18.91 -8.89 -27.41
C GLY A 264 20.00 -8.43 -26.44
N SER A 265 21.01 -7.73 -26.97
CA SER A 265 22.22 -7.32 -26.26
C SER A 265 22.01 -6.27 -25.17
N TRP A 266 20.87 -5.56 -25.17
CA TRP A 266 20.59 -4.56 -24.14
C TRP A 266 20.16 -5.23 -22.84
N THR A 267 20.87 -4.91 -21.74
CA THR A 267 20.47 -5.35 -20.41
C THR A 267 19.18 -4.65 -20.00
N ILE A 268 18.17 -5.43 -19.60
CA ILE A 268 16.88 -4.90 -19.13
C ILE A 268 16.87 -4.86 -17.60
N VAL A 269 16.53 -3.70 -17.06
CA VAL A 269 16.45 -3.44 -15.62
C VAL A 269 15.01 -3.06 -15.27
N ILE A 270 14.29 -3.94 -14.56
CA ILE A 270 12.85 -3.78 -14.31
C ILE A 270 12.63 -3.30 -12.86
N SER A 271 11.80 -2.26 -12.68
CA SER A 271 11.38 -1.81 -11.35
C SER A 271 10.46 -2.83 -10.65
N THR A 272 10.42 -2.82 -9.32
CA THR A 272 9.47 -3.65 -8.55
C THR A 272 8.01 -3.39 -8.95
N TYR A 273 7.68 -2.15 -9.34
CA TYR A 273 6.34 -1.79 -9.80
C TYR A 273 6.01 -2.43 -11.14
N ALA A 274 6.92 -2.35 -12.11
CA ALA A 274 6.77 -2.96 -13.42
C ALA A 274 6.68 -4.49 -13.31
N ASP A 275 7.52 -5.12 -12.47
CA ASP A 275 7.47 -6.56 -12.19
C ASP A 275 6.09 -6.97 -11.63
N ASN A 276 5.54 -6.24 -10.66
CA ASN A 276 4.21 -6.52 -10.12
C ASN A 276 3.10 -6.43 -11.18
N ILE A 277 3.21 -5.52 -12.15
CA ILE A 277 2.25 -5.44 -13.26
C ILE A 277 2.39 -6.64 -14.19
N LEU A 278 3.62 -7.00 -14.55
CA LEU A 278 3.89 -8.20 -15.36
C LEU A 278 3.30 -9.45 -14.71
N ARG A 279 3.49 -9.64 -13.38
CA ARG A 279 2.91 -10.75 -12.61
C ARG A 279 1.39 -10.81 -12.70
N ARG A 280 0.73 -9.65 -12.58
CA ARG A 280 -0.73 -9.56 -12.64
C ARG A 280 -1.25 -9.83 -14.04
N ALA A 281 -0.58 -9.30 -15.06
CA ALA A 281 -0.91 -9.54 -16.46
C ALA A 281 -0.78 -11.02 -16.80
N HIS A 282 0.32 -11.68 -16.40
CA HIS A 282 0.52 -13.11 -16.60
C HIS A 282 -0.63 -13.96 -16.03
N LYS A 283 -1.10 -13.63 -14.81
CA LYS A 283 -2.18 -14.38 -14.15
C LYS A 283 -3.58 -14.10 -14.71
N LYS A 284 -3.87 -12.87 -15.14
CA LYS A 284 -5.25 -12.40 -15.43
C LYS A 284 -5.52 -12.10 -16.90
N ASN A 285 -4.50 -11.75 -17.67
CA ASN A 285 -4.63 -11.32 -19.05
C ASN A 285 -3.40 -11.72 -19.89
N PRO A 286 -3.34 -12.99 -20.35
CA PRO A 286 -2.21 -13.52 -21.11
C PRO A 286 -1.92 -12.72 -22.39
N THR A 287 -2.94 -12.19 -23.06
CA THR A 287 -2.78 -11.38 -24.27
C THR A 287 -2.04 -10.07 -23.98
N ALA A 288 -2.43 -9.36 -22.91
CA ALA A 288 -1.71 -8.16 -22.50
C ALA A 288 -0.29 -8.47 -22.02
N PHE A 289 -0.10 -9.61 -21.33
CA PHE A 289 1.22 -10.08 -20.92
C PHE A 289 2.14 -10.31 -22.12
N ASN A 290 1.69 -11.09 -23.11
CA ASN A 290 2.48 -11.38 -24.32
C ASN A 290 2.85 -10.09 -25.07
N ALA A 291 1.90 -9.17 -25.24
CA ALA A 291 2.19 -7.88 -25.89
C ALA A 291 3.22 -7.04 -25.12
N ILE A 292 3.21 -7.06 -23.78
CA ILE A 292 4.23 -6.38 -22.97
C ILE A 292 5.59 -7.06 -23.14
N VAL A 293 5.64 -8.40 -23.10
CA VAL A 293 6.88 -9.17 -23.24
C VAL A 293 7.49 -8.99 -24.63
N GLU A 294 6.70 -9.05 -25.70
CA GLU A 294 7.15 -8.74 -27.06
C GLU A 294 7.76 -7.35 -27.13
N LYS A 295 7.15 -6.35 -26.50
CA LYS A 295 7.70 -4.99 -26.46
C LYS A 295 9.02 -4.92 -25.70
N ILE A 296 9.18 -5.67 -24.60
CA ILE A 296 10.44 -5.75 -23.86
C ILE A 296 11.52 -6.43 -24.72
N LYS A 297 11.18 -7.49 -25.45
CA LYS A 297 12.09 -8.18 -26.38
C LYS A 297 12.57 -7.23 -27.48
N GLU A 298 11.67 -6.51 -28.14
CA GLU A 298 12.02 -5.49 -29.13
C GLU A 298 13.02 -4.45 -28.58
N LEU A 299 12.74 -3.92 -27.38
CA LEU A 299 13.64 -2.96 -26.73
C LEU A 299 15.00 -3.60 -26.38
N SER A 300 15.02 -4.86 -25.95
CA SER A 300 16.25 -5.58 -25.65
C SER A 300 17.12 -5.82 -26.90
N CYS A 301 16.49 -5.94 -28.08
CA CYS A 301 17.16 -5.99 -29.37
C CYS A 301 17.59 -4.61 -29.89
N GLY A 302 17.32 -3.54 -29.14
CA GLY A 302 17.67 -2.17 -29.52
C GLY A 302 16.77 -1.55 -30.58
N HIS A 303 15.54 -2.06 -30.76
CA HIS A 303 14.57 -1.51 -31.73
C HIS A 303 13.94 -0.21 -31.19
N PHE A 304 14.61 0.92 -31.42
CA PHE A 304 14.17 2.25 -31.01
C PHE A 304 13.47 3.00 -32.16
N THR A 305 12.37 2.42 -32.66
CA THR A 305 11.50 3.06 -33.66
C THR A 305 10.75 4.26 -33.07
N ASP A 306 10.14 5.10 -33.93
CA ASP A 306 9.33 6.25 -33.50
C ASP A 306 8.21 5.89 -32.49
N ASP A 307 7.62 4.70 -32.63
CA ASP A 307 6.59 4.18 -31.72
C ASP A 307 7.18 3.65 -30.38
N ASN A 308 8.47 3.31 -30.36
CA ASN A 308 9.18 2.77 -29.20
C ASN A 308 10.02 3.81 -28.45
N GLN A 309 10.32 4.97 -29.04
CA GLN A 309 11.18 6.00 -28.45
C GLN A 309 10.52 7.40 -28.38
N LYS A 310 9.20 7.46 -28.19
CA LYS A 310 8.52 8.75 -28.02
C LYS A 310 8.94 9.40 -26.70
N CYS A 311 9.62 10.54 -26.77
CA CYS A 311 10.07 11.32 -25.62
C CYS A 311 8.85 11.85 -24.82
N LEU A 312 8.83 11.57 -23.50
CA LEU A 312 7.82 12.09 -22.57
C LEU A 312 8.26 13.39 -21.92
N CYS A 313 9.55 13.47 -21.55
CA CYS A 313 10.17 14.66 -20.98
C CYS A 313 11.71 14.56 -21.12
N GLY A 314 12.33 15.74 -21.25
CA GLY A 314 13.78 15.90 -21.36
C GLY A 314 14.10 17.05 -22.32
N SER A 315 14.82 18.05 -21.85
CA SER A 315 15.46 19.05 -22.74
C SER A 315 16.75 18.44 -23.32
N ALA A 316 17.40 19.13 -24.27
CA ALA A 316 18.71 18.72 -24.79
C ALA A 316 19.81 18.61 -23.70
N THR A 317 19.54 19.14 -22.49
CA THR A 317 20.44 19.16 -21.34
C THR A 317 20.02 18.22 -20.20
N GLU A 318 19.01 17.36 -20.40
CA GLU A 318 18.57 16.39 -19.40
C GLU A 318 18.53 14.96 -19.96
N VAL A 319 18.54 13.95 -19.08
CA VAL A 319 18.44 12.54 -19.52
C VAL A 319 16.98 12.24 -19.88
N PRO A 320 16.67 11.95 -21.16
CA PRO A 320 15.30 11.82 -21.61
C PRO A 320 14.63 10.56 -21.08
N VAL A 321 13.35 10.68 -20.75
CA VAL A 321 12.46 9.56 -20.43
C VAL A 321 11.60 9.24 -21.64
N PHE A 322 11.57 7.98 -22.04
CA PHE A 322 10.90 7.52 -23.26
C PHE A 322 9.65 6.70 -22.94
N SER A 323 8.72 6.71 -23.90
CA SER A 323 7.56 5.83 -23.93
C SER A 323 7.58 4.94 -25.16
N ALA A 324 7.37 3.65 -24.95
CA ALA A 324 7.15 2.67 -26.00
C ALA A 324 5.69 2.25 -26.03
N LYS A 325 5.10 2.26 -27.22
CA LYS A 325 3.70 1.88 -27.45
C LYS A 325 3.56 0.36 -27.46
N ILE A 326 2.76 -0.17 -26.53
CA ILE A 326 2.42 -1.60 -26.49
C ILE A 326 1.11 -1.85 -27.23
N SER A 327 0.07 -1.05 -26.93
CA SER A 327 -1.25 -1.17 -27.53
C SER A 327 -1.88 0.21 -27.74
N ARG A 328 -3.15 0.27 -28.18
CA ARG A 328 -3.88 1.54 -28.30
C ARG A 328 -3.98 2.32 -26.99
N SER A 329 -3.99 1.64 -25.85
CA SER A 329 -4.19 2.26 -24.54
C SER A 329 -2.98 2.15 -23.61
N LEU A 330 -2.06 1.21 -23.83
CA LEU A 330 -0.93 0.92 -22.94
C LEU A 330 0.41 1.36 -23.52
N ARG A 331 1.25 1.91 -22.66
CA ARG A 331 2.64 2.27 -22.94
C ARG A 331 3.57 1.81 -21.84
N LEU A 332 4.79 1.47 -22.24
CA LEU A 332 5.90 1.13 -21.37
C LEU A 332 6.77 2.39 -21.22
N VAL A 333 7.05 2.80 -19.99
CA VAL A 333 7.88 3.98 -19.70
C VAL A 333 9.25 3.52 -19.22
N TYR A 334 10.30 3.98 -19.90
CA TYR A 334 11.68 3.59 -19.65
C TYR A 334 12.66 4.74 -19.87
N GLN A 335 13.91 4.52 -19.45
CA GLN A 335 15.04 5.37 -19.75
C GLN A 335 16.27 4.53 -20.07
N ILE A 336 17.30 5.17 -20.63
CA ILE A 336 18.62 4.56 -20.77
C ILE A 336 19.50 5.02 -19.60
N ASP A 337 19.98 4.07 -18.82
CA ASP A 337 20.81 4.24 -17.63
C ASP A 337 22.19 3.61 -17.87
N ILE A 338 23.16 3.95 -17.02
CA ILE A 338 24.50 3.35 -17.03
C ILE A 338 24.63 2.46 -15.81
N ILE A 339 24.96 1.18 -16.01
CA ILE A 339 25.12 0.18 -14.95
C ILE A 339 26.55 -0.37 -14.94
N PRO A 340 27.07 -0.82 -13.79
CA PRO A 340 28.32 -1.57 -13.77
C PRO A 340 28.14 -2.89 -14.53
N GLY A 341 29.00 -3.12 -15.51
CA GLY A 341 29.16 -4.40 -16.20
C GLY A 341 30.16 -5.30 -15.48
N ASP A 342 30.37 -6.49 -16.03
CA ASP A 342 31.06 -7.58 -15.31
C ASP A 342 32.60 -7.43 -15.33
N ASP A 343 33.15 -6.65 -16.27
CA ASP A 343 34.60 -6.46 -16.49
C ASP A 343 35.16 -5.10 -16.00
N GLN A 344 34.67 -4.56 -14.88
CA GLN A 344 35.01 -3.20 -14.40
C GLN A 344 34.67 -2.08 -15.39
N ARG A 345 33.91 -2.37 -16.46
CA ARG A 345 33.39 -1.40 -17.43
C ARG A 345 31.95 -1.06 -17.10
N GLU A 346 31.55 0.16 -17.38
CA GLU A 346 30.15 0.56 -17.33
C GLU A 346 29.48 0.27 -18.67
N THR A 347 28.23 -0.19 -18.66
CA THR A 347 27.46 -0.46 -19.88
C THR A 347 26.10 0.22 -19.83
N GLN A 348 25.55 0.54 -21.00
CA GLN A 348 24.19 1.05 -21.11
C GLN A 348 23.16 -0.05 -20.82
N ALA A 349 22.12 0.32 -20.10
CA ALA A 349 20.98 -0.56 -19.81
C ALA A 349 19.65 0.18 -19.97
N ILE A 350 18.62 -0.59 -20.31
CA ILE A 350 17.25 -0.09 -20.44
C ILE A 350 16.56 -0.29 -19.09
N LYS A 351 16.19 0.82 -18.46
CA LYS A 351 15.54 0.83 -17.16
C LYS A 351 14.05 1.10 -17.30
N ILE A 352 13.25 0.09 -17.02
CA ILE A 352 11.79 0.13 -17.15
C ILE A 352 11.18 0.57 -15.82
N PHE A 353 10.48 1.71 -15.84
CA PHE A 353 9.80 2.23 -14.66
C PHE A 353 8.45 1.56 -14.43
N GLY A 354 7.67 1.32 -15.49
CA GLY A 354 6.31 0.79 -15.38
C GLY A 354 5.57 0.71 -16.70
N ILE A 355 4.41 0.07 -16.65
CA ILE A 355 3.42 0.02 -17.74
C ILE A 355 2.22 0.87 -17.31
N TYR A 356 1.82 1.81 -18.16
CA TYR A 356 0.80 2.82 -17.85
C TYR A 356 -0.19 2.96 -19.00
N THR A 357 -1.39 3.48 -18.69
CA THR A 357 -2.30 3.98 -19.73
C THR A 357 -1.89 5.37 -20.18
N GLN A 358 -2.31 5.80 -21.39
CA GLN A 358 -2.06 7.17 -21.87
C GLN A 358 -2.49 8.23 -20.83
N ALA A 359 -3.70 8.11 -20.28
CA ALA A 359 -4.23 9.04 -19.29
C ALA A 359 -3.40 9.08 -17.99
N GLN A 360 -2.86 7.93 -17.55
CA GLN A 360 -1.98 7.86 -16.37
C GLN A 360 -0.62 8.53 -16.60
N ILE A 361 -0.14 8.54 -17.84
CA ILE A 361 1.11 9.21 -18.20
C ILE A 361 0.90 10.72 -18.18
N ASP A 362 -0.20 11.20 -18.75
CA ASP A 362 -0.53 12.63 -18.83
C ASP A 362 -0.73 13.24 -17.43
N ASP A 363 -1.40 12.53 -16.51
CA ASP A 363 -1.58 12.94 -15.10
C ASP A 363 -0.26 12.96 -14.30
N ARG A 364 0.75 12.22 -14.75
CA ARG A 364 2.06 12.07 -14.07
C ARG A 364 3.19 12.82 -14.77
N LEU A 365 2.89 13.70 -15.72
CA LEU A 365 3.91 14.37 -16.53
C LEU A 365 4.96 15.11 -15.69
N CYS A 366 4.53 15.79 -14.62
CA CYS A 366 5.42 16.49 -13.68
C CYS A 366 6.39 15.54 -12.95
N GLN A 367 5.99 14.29 -12.69
CA GLN A 367 6.82 13.29 -12.02
C GLN A 367 7.99 12.83 -12.91
N TRP A 368 7.76 12.74 -14.22
CA TRP A 368 8.80 12.36 -15.18
C TRP A 368 9.82 13.48 -15.36
N SER A 369 9.37 14.75 -15.41
CA SER A 369 10.27 15.92 -15.43
C SER A 369 11.18 15.98 -14.19
N SER A 370 10.64 15.66 -13.01
CA SER A 370 11.45 15.58 -11.78
C SER A 370 12.51 14.46 -11.88
N THR A 371 12.15 13.31 -12.44
CA THR A 371 13.08 12.18 -12.62
C THR A 371 14.22 12.53 -13.59
N SER A 372 13.89 13.21 -14.70
CA SER A 372 14.85 13.75 -15.68
C SER A 372 15.82 14.75 -15.04
N SER A 373 15.30 15.71 -14.26
CA SER A 373 16.09 16.73 -13.54
C SER A 373 17.01 16.14 -12.46
N GLN A 374 16.60 15.07 -11.77
CA GLN A 374 17.46 14.39 -10.79
C GLN A 374 18.68 13.76 -11.44
N LEU A 375 18.51 13.17 -12.62
CA LEU A 375 19.62 12.54 -13.34
C LEU A 375 20.58 13.56 -13.93
N ARG A 376 20.14 14.82 -14.13
CA ARG A 376 21.05 15.94 -14.42
C ARG A 376 22.09 16.15 -13.31
N LYS A 377 21.74 15.84 -12.05
CA LYS A 377 22.67 15.95 -10.91
C LYS A 377 23.81 14.94 -10.95
N LYS A 378 23.74 13.89 -11.79
CA LYS A 378 24.84 12.94 -12.00
C LYS A 378 25.96 13.47 -12.91
N GLY A 379 25.83 14.70 -13.42
CA GLY A 379 26.88 15.39 -14.18
C GLY A 379 26.76 15.22 -15.70
N LYS A 380 27.42 16.13 -16.42
CA LYS A 380 27.37 16.22 -17.91
C LYS A 380 27.92 14.96 -18.58
N GLU A 381 28.92 14.32 -17.99
CA GLU A 381 29.54 13.11 -18.53
C GLU A 381 28.58 11.92 -18.52
N TYR A 382 27.86 11.71 -17.42
CA TYR A 382 26.82 10.69 -17.33
C TYR A 382 25.72 10.92 -18.39
N GLN A 383 25.30 12.18 -18.61
CA GLN A 383 24.32 12.52 -19.64
C GLN A 383 24.81 12.18 -21.05
N LYS A 384 26.06 12.53 -21.35
CA LYS A 384 26.69 12.17 -22.63
C LYS A 384 26.70 10.67 -22.82
N ARG A 385 27.11 9.90 -21.81
CA ARG A 385 27.11 8.43 -21.83
C ARG A 385 25.71 7.85 -22.06
N CYS A 386 24.66 8.37 -21.42
CA CYS A 386 23.27 7.95 -21.68
C CYS A 386 22.78 8.32 -23.09
N ALA A 387 23.33 9.36 -23.71
CA ALA A 387 22.93 9.86 -25.02
C ALA A 387 23.65 9.15 -26.19
N VAL A 388 24.77 8.46 -25.94
CA VAL A 388 25.48 7.68 -26.96
C VAL A 388 24.55 6.65 -27.58
N ARG A 389 24.58 6.57 -28.91
CA ARG A 389 23.85 5.58 -29.72
C ARG A 389 24.84 4.98 -30.71
N GLU A 390 25.17 3.71 -30.52
CA GLU A 390 26.06 2.97 -31.42
C GLU A 390 25.24 2.07 -32.35
N HIS A 391 25.73 1.90 -33.58
CA HIS A 391 25.15 1.00 -34.57
C HIS A 391 26.11 -0.15 -34.83
N ALA A 392 25.56 -1.36 -34.99
CA ALA A 392 26.33 -2.46 -35.56
C ALA A 392 26.50 -2.24 -37.08
N ASP A 393 27.70 -2.53 -37.61
CA ASP A 393 28.15 -2.17 -38.96
C ASP A 393 27.32 -2.71 -40.16
N LYS A 394 26.20 -3.40 -39.91
CA LYS A 394 25.26 -3.91 -40.93
C LYS A 394 23.78 -3.90 -40.51
N ALA A 395 23.43 -3.24 -39.41
CA ALA A 395 22.07 -3.25 -38.87
C ALA A 395 21.15 -2.18 -39.52
N PRO A 396 19.82 -2.41 -39.59
CA PRO A 396 18.85 -1.39 -39.95
C PRO A 396 18.98 -0.13 -39.07
N LYS A 397 18.60 1.03 -39.64
CA LYS A 397 18.78 2.36 -39.03
C LYS A 397 18.20 2.51 -37.62
N ASP A 398 17.19 1.71 -37.26
CA ASP A 398 16.48 1.82 -35.98
C ASP A 398 16.94 0.78 -34.94
N ILE A 399 18.00 0.03 -35.23
CA ILE A 399 18.60 -0.97 -34.32
C ILE A 399 19.91 -0.42 -33.75
N PHE A 400 19.97 -0.33 -32.42
CA PHE A 400 21.11 0.18 -31.68
C PHE A 400 21.75 -0.90 -30.80
N THR A 401 23.04 -0.78 -30.52
CA THR A 401 23.77 -1.63 -29.56
C THR A 401 24.14 -0.84 -28.32
N PRO A 402 24.20 -1.46 -27.13
CA PRO A 402 24.60 -0.77 -25.91
C PRO A 402 26.08 -0.37 -26.00
N ALA A 403 26.38 0.89 -25.66
CA ALA A 403 27.74 1.38 -25.58
C ALA A 403 28.42 0.94 -24.26
N PHE A 404 29.73 0.78 -24.31
CA PHE A 404 30.57 0.41 -23.17
C PHE A 404 31.55 1.54 -22.84
N PHE A 405 31.70 1.85 -21.56
CA PHE A 405 32.52 2.95 -21.07
C PHE A 405 33.56 2.47 -20.04
N PRO A 406 34.76 3.05 -20.03
CA PRO A 406 35.68 2.85 -18.92
C PRO A 406 35.09 3.48 -17.64
N SER A 407 35.31 2.82 -16.51
CA SER A 407 34.98 3.34 -15.18
C SER A 407 35.79 4.63 -14.95
N LEU A 408 35.11 5.70 -14.54
CA LEU A 408 35.75 6.99 -14.27
C LEU A 408 36.52 6.92 -12.94
N PRO A 409 37.70 7.56 -12.82
CA PRO A 409 38.34 7.78 -11.52
C PRO A 409 37.41 8.58 -10.61
N GLU A 410 37.36 8.25 -9.32
CA GLU A 410 36.63 9.05 -8.32
C GLU A 410 37.15 10.49 -8.34
N VAL A 411 36.34 11.42 -8.86
CA VAL A 411 36.69 12.85 -8.90
C VAL A 411 36.56 13.41 -7.47
N PRO A 412 37.59 14.10 -6.94
CA PRO A 412 37.49 14.78 -5.65
C PRO A 412 36.38 15.85 -5.65
N PRO A 413 35.81 16.24 -4.50
CA PRO A 413 34.60 17.07 -4.41
C PRO A 413 34.72 18.54 -4.86
N SER A 414 35.71 18.91 -5.69
CA SER A 414 36.13 20.31 -5.85
C SER A 414 35.52 21.08 -7.04
N GLU A 415 34.64 20.48 -7.86
CA GLU A 415 34.09 21.15 -9.06
C GLU A 415 32.56 21.03 -9.19
N ILE A 416 31.82 21.30 -8.10
CA ILE A 416 30.39 21.59 -8.22
C ILE A 416 30.26 23.11 -8.31
N GLU A 417 29.99 23.62 -9.52
CA GLU A 417 29.60 25.01 -9.74
C GLU A 417 28.45 25.40 -8.79
N ASP A 418 28.66 26.47 -8.04
CA ASP A 418 27.67 27.16 -7.22
C ASP A 418 26.42 27.60 -8.02
N ILE A 419 25.34 27.94 -7.28
CA ILE A 419 24.09 28.67 -7.67
C ILE A 419 22.81 27.79 -7.74
N PRO A 420 21.62 28.27 -7.34
CA PRO A 420 21.15 28.83 -6.06
C PRO A 420 20.10 27.92 -5.36
N ASP A 421 19.87 28.14 -4.07
CA ASP A 421 18.98 27.34 -3.22
C ASP A 421 17.51 27.35 -3.71
N LEU A 422 17.01 26.19 -4.14
CA LEU A 422 15.59 25.96 -4.48
C LEU A 422 14.86 25.27 -3.32
N ARG A 423 13.57 25.60 -3.20
CA ARG A 423 12.69 25.44 -2.04
C ARG A 423 12.68 24.03 -1.41
N PRO A 424 12.51 23.95 -0.08
CA PRO A 424 12.54 22.68 0.69
C PRO A 424 11.46 21.65 0.31
N GLU A 425 10.38 22.06 -0.36
CA GLU A 425 9.31 21.17 -0.84
C GLU A 425 9.82 20.13 -1.88
N GLU A 426 10.93 20.40 -2.55
CA GLU A 426 11.51 19.48 -3.56
C GLU A 426 12.53 18.48 -2.96
N LYS A 427 12.97 18.66 -1.71
CA LYS A 427 13.91 17.74 -1.03
C LYS A 427 13.19 16.52 -0.43
N ALA A 428 11.96 16.69 0.06
CA ALA A 428 11.19 15.62 0.71
C ALA A 428 10.71 14.50 -0.24
N GLN A 429 10.55 14.80 -1.54
CA GLN A 429 10.09 13.81 -2.52
C GLN A 429 11.17 12.78 -2.91
N ASN A 430 12.44 12.98 -2.50
CA ASN A 430 13.60 12.26 -3.03
C ASN A 430 14.16 11.14 -2.15
N HIS A 431 13.62 10.93 -0.95
CA HIS A 431 14.07 9.83 -0.06
C HIS A 431 13.19 8.57 -0.11
N ALA A 432 12.10 8.54 -0.88
CA ALA A 432 11.14 7.44 -0.91
C ALA A 432 11.27 6.47 -2.11
N ARG A 433 12.46 6.27 -2.68
CA ARG A 433 12.65 5.33 -3.81
C ARG A 433 13.84 4.38 -3.62
N LEU A 434 13.74 3.53 -2.60
CA LEU A 434 14.38 2.21 -2.61
C LEU A 434 13.63 1.34 -3.64
N ILE A 435 13.85 1.62 -4.94
CA ILE A 435 13.41 0.72 -6.00
C ILE A 435 14.48 -0.35 -6.10
N THR A 436 14.21 -1.54 -5.59
CA THR A 436 15.00 -2.72 -5.92
C THR A 436 14.72 -3.04 -7.39
N TYR A 437 15.74 -2.87 -8.22
CA TYR A 437 15.66 -3.23 -9.62
C TYR A 437 16.09 -4.69 -9.82
N LEU A 438 15.48 -5.37 -10.79
CA LEU A 438 15.83 -6.73 -11.19
C LEU A 438 16.57 -6.65 -12.53
N ARG A 439 17.74 -7.30 -12.65
CA ARG A 439 18.53 -7.37 -13.88
C ARG A 439 18.10 -8.61 -14.68
N ILE A 440 17.88 -8.44 -15.97
CA ILE A 440 17.65 -9.53 -16.94
C ILE A 440 18.68 -9.33 -18.07
N SER A 441 19.60 -10.28 -18.20
CA SER A 441 20.55 -10.40 -19.32
C SER A 441 20.39 -11.77 -19.98
N GLY A 442 20.72 -11.87 -21.28
CA GLY A 442 20.67 -13.15 -22.01
C GLY A 442 21.54 -14.24 -21.39
N GLU A 443 22.70 -13.85 -20.84
CA GLU A 443 23.65 -14.74 -20.15
C GLU A 443 23.05 -15.40 -18.88
N CYS A 444 22.12 -14.74 -18.18
CA CYS A 444 21.46 -15.32 -17.00
C CYS A 444 20.59 -16.55 -17.31
N PHE A 445 20.21 -16.77 -18.57
CA PHE A 445 19.42 -17.93 -18.97
C PHE A 445 20.29 -19.13 -19.38
N GLU A 446 21.50 -18.93 -19.87
CA GLU A 446 22.39 -20.04 -20.24
C GLU A 446 22.87 -20.81 -18.99
N GLN A 447 23.19 -20.10 -17.90
CA GLN A 447 23.53 -20.71 -16.60
C GLN A 447 22.39 -21.52 -15.98
N ALA A 448 21.12 -21.19 -16.28
CA ALA A 448 19.97 -21.93 -15.75
C ALA A 448 19.67 -23.24 -16.51
N ASN A 449 20.16 -23.36 -17.76
CA ASN A 449 19.97 -24.55 -18.59
C ASN A 449 21.05 -25.63 -18.37
N GLU A 450 22.27 -25.25 -17.98
CA GLU A 450 23.33 -26.22 -17.66
C GLU A 450 23.03 -27.03 -16.37
N ASP A 451 22.37 -26.42 -15.39
CA ASP A 451 21.96 -27.09 -14.13
C ASP A 451 20.82 -28.12 -14.32
N ALA A 452 20.15 -28.14 -15.47
CA ALA A 452 19.05 -29.05 -15.77
C ALA A 452 19.50 -30.36 -16.46
N ALA A 453 20.76 -30.46 -16.91
CA ALA A 453 21.22 -31.56 -17.78
C ALA A 453 21.97 -32.70 -17.08
N ALA A 454 22.19 -32.65 -15.75
CA ALA A 454 22.84 -33.74 -15.01
C ALA A 454 21.81 -34.60 -14.25
N THR A 455 21.14 -35.52 -14.97
CA THR A 455 20.44 -36.65 -14.33
C THR A 455 21.17 -37.93 -14.68
N ASP A 456 21.96 -38.44 -13.74
CA ASP A 456 22.36 -39.84 -13.75
C ASP A 456 22.20 -40.46 -12.35
N ALA A 457 21.82 -41.73 -12.38
CA ALA A 457 21.14 -42.49 -11.33
C ALA A 457 21.80 -42.47 -9.93
N ILE A 458 20.97 -42.34 -8.88
CA ILE A 458 21.37 -42.60 -7.48
C ILE A 458 20.81 -43.96 -7.05
N PRO A 459 21.67 -44.95 -6.75
CA PRO A 459 21.27 -46.21 -6.12
C PRO A 459 20.76 -45.99 -4.70
N THR A 460 19.68 -46.69 -4.36
CA THR A 460 19.04 -46.66 -3.04
C THR A 460 19.93 -47.37 -2.01
N GLN A 461 20.51 -46.60 -1.09
CA GLN A 461 21.09 -47.12 0.15
C GLN A 461 20.32 -46.52 1.33
N GLU A 462 19.88 -47.37 2.25
CA GLU A 462 19.25 -46.99 3.51
C GLU A 462 20.20 -46.09 4.31
N MET A 463 19.99 -44.76 4.24
CA MET A 463 20.62 -43.82 5.15
C MET A 463 19.77 -43.71 6.41
N THR A 464 20.24 -44.35 7.46
CA THR A 464 19.92 -43.98 8.83
C THR A 464 20.21 -42.48 8.96
N ALA A 465 19.16 -41.67 9.15
CA ALA A 465 19.29 -40.22 9.21
C ALA A 465 20.26 -39.87 10.35
N PRO A 466 21.37 -39.16 10.08
CA PRO A 466 22.29 -38.74 11.13
C PRO A 466 21.54 -37.83 12.11
N GLU A 467 21.85 -37.93 13.40
CA GLU A 467 21.24 -37.05 14.39
C GLU A 467 21.49 -35.59 14.01
N PRO A 468 20.44 -34.74 14.07
CA PRO A 468 20.51 -33.39 13.57
C PRO A 468 21.61 -32.62 14.29
N THR A 469 22.51 -32.07 13.50
CA THR A 469 23.69 -31.37 13.99
C THR A 469 23.26 -30.16 14.82
N GLU A 470 24.05 -29.76 15.81
CA GLU A 470 23.74 -28.62 16.69
C GLU A 470 23.46 -27.32 15.89
N ARG A 471 24.11 -27.17 14.73
CA ARG A 471 23.85 -26.09 13.77
C ARG A 471 22.48 -26.17 13.10
N GLU A 472 22.01 -27.36 12.77
CA GLU A 472 20.68 -27.58 12.16
C GLU A 472 19.58 -27.37 13.20
N ILE A 473 19.82 -27.79 14.45
CA ILE A 473 18.93 -27.50 15.59
C ILE A 473 18.87 -25.99 15.85
N ALA A 474 20.01 -25.28 15.78
CA ALA A 474 20.06 -23.83 15.91
C ALA A 474 19.34 -23.11 14.77
N ALA A 475 19.54 -23.56 13.52
CA ALA A 475 18.86 -23.02 12.34
C ALA A 475 17.34 -23.26 12.39
N ALA A 476 16.91 -24.47 12.73
CA ALA A 476 15.49 -24.80 12.91
C ALA A 476 14.85 -23.99 14.04
N SER A 477 15.58 -23.79 15.14
CA SER A 477 15.15 -22.94 16.26
C SER A 477 15.02 -21.47 15.86
N LEU A 478 15.94 -20.96 15.05
CA LEU A 478 15.89 -19.61 14.51
C LEU A 478 14.70 -19.42 13.57
N ILE A 479 14.49 -20.37 12.64
CA ILE A 479 13.35 -20.39 11.72
C ILE A 479 12.03 -20.42 12.51
N GLN A 480 11.91 -21.31 13.50
CA GLN A 480 10.72 -21.36 14.35
C GLN A 480 10.50 -20.05 15.12
N ARG A 481 11.56 -19.43 15.64
CA ARG A 481 11.46 -18.19 16.42
C ARG A 481 10.99 -17.03 15.54
N VAL A 482 11.55 -16.90 14.34
CA VAL A 482 11.15 -15.91 13.33
C VAL A 482 9.71 -16.16 12.88
N TYR A 483 9.35 -17.41 12.58
CA TYR A 483 8.00 -17.79 12.17
C TYR A 483 6.95 -17.51 13.27
N LYS A 484 7.27 -17.83 14.53
CA LYS A 484 6.42 -17.50 15.69
C LYS A 484 6.29 -16.00 15.90
N LYS A 485 7.35 -15.21 15.66
CA LYS A 485 7.33 -13.74 15.73
C LYS A 485 6.45 -13.13 14.64
N VAL A 486 6.56 -13.64 13.41
CA VAL A 486 5.69 -13.26 12.27
C VAL A 486 4.24 -13.63 12.54
N LEU A 487 3.97 -14.82 13.08
CA LEU A 487 2.62 -15.23 13.49
C LEU A 487 2.04 -14.33 14.59
N ARG A 488 2.85 -13.93 15.59
CA ARG A 488 2.42 -12.98 16.64
C ARG A 488 2.15 -11.59 16.06
N HIS A 489 2.97 -11.12 15.13
CA HIS A 489 2.73 -9.87 14.39
C HIS A 489 1.43 -9.95 13.57
N ARG A 490 1.18 -11.06 12.87
CA ARG A 490 -0.07 -11.29 12.12
C ARG A 490 -1.28 -11.37 13.04
N ARG A 491 -1.18 -12.01 14.21
CA ARG A 491 -2.25 -12.02 15.25
C ARG A 491 -2.50 -10.63 15.87
N GLY A 492 -1.49 -9.76 15.93
CA GLY A 492 -1.61 -8.39 16.46
C GLY A 492 -2.29 -7.40 15.50
N VAL A 493 -2.10 -7.57 14.18
CA VAL A 493 -2.71 -6.76 13.11
C VAL A 493 -4.16 -7.19 12.83
N ALA A 494 -4.49 -8.46 13.05
CA ALA A 494 -5.77 -9.08 12.79
C ALA A 494 -6.86 -8.79 13.85
N LYS A 495 -7.15 -7.51 14.14
CA LYS A 495 -8.29 -7.13 15.00
C LYS A 495 -9.43 -6.44 14.26
N ARG A 496 -9.33 -6.22 12.94
CA ARG A 496 -10.42 -5.68 12.11
C ARG A 496 -10.28 -6.14 10.65
N GLY A 497 -11.42 -6.32 9.96
CA GLY A 497 -11.47 -6.79 8.56
C GLY A 497 -11.26 -8.29 8.37
N THR A 498 -11.07 -8.72 7.12
CA THR A 498 -10.94 -10.14 6.70
C THR A 498 -9.81 -10.87 7.43
N GLY A 499 -8.65 -10.23 7.59
CA GLY A 499 -7.51 -10.80 8.31
C GLY A 499 -7.82 -11.06 9.80
N GLY A 500 -8.68 -10.24 10.40
CA GLY A 500 -9.17 -10.44 11.77
C GLY A 500 -10.08 -11.65 11.90
N LEU A 501 -11.02 -11.79 10.97
CA LEU A 501 -11.93 -12.94 10.92
C LEU A 501 -11.14 -14.24 10.65
N HIS A 502 -10.19 -14.21 9.72
CA HIS A 502 -9.26 -15.31 9.45
C HIS A 502 -8.51 -15.73 10.71
N ALA A 503 -7.91 -14.78 11.43
CA ALA A 503 -7.16 -15.08 12.65
C ALA A 503 -8.05 -15.63 13.76
N GLN A 504 -9.26 -15.10 13.94
CA GLN A 504 -10.21 -15.58 14.93
C GLN A 504 -10.65 -17.03 14.65
N ILE A 505 -11.03 -17.32 13.41
CA ILE A 505 -11.47 -18.67 13.01
C ILE A 505 -10.31 -19.66 13.09
N TYR A 506 -9.12 -19.26 12.65
CA TYR A 506 -7.92 -20.09 12.75
C TYR A 506 -7.56 -20.37 14.22
N ASP A 507 -7.63 -19.36 15.10
CA ASP A 507 -7.39 -19.52 16.54
C ASP A 507 -8.42 -20.48 17.16
N SER A 508 -9.69 -20.37 16.80
CA SER A 508 -10.74 -21.34 17.17
C SER A 508 -10.42 -22.75 16.68
N CYS A 509 -9.92 -22.92 15.46
CA CYS A 509 -9.50 -24.25 14.97
C CYS A 509 -8.33 -24.79 15.79
N THR A 510 -7.30 -23.97 16.05
CA THR A 510 -6.12 -24.43 16.79
C THR A 510 -6.41 -24.84 18.24
N LYS A 511 -7.39 -24.20 18.90
CA LYS A 511 -7.79 -24.55 20.27
C LYS A 511 -8.46 -25.92 20.36
N GLU A 512 -9.18 -26.32 19.31
CA GLU A 512 -9.95 -27.56 19.30
C GLU A 512 -9.16 -28.76 18.73
N VAL A 513 -7.88 -28.59 18.37
CA VAL A 513 -7.03 -29.67 17.82
C VAL A 513 -6.92 -30.86 18.79
N SER A 514 -6.86 -30.60 20.09
CA SER A 514 -6.79 -31.66 21.13
C SER A 514 -7.99 -32.61 21.10
N ARG A 515 -9.15 -32.16 20.58
CA ARG A 515 -10.36 -32.99 20.47
C ARG A 515 -10.33 -33.98 19.32
N LEU A 516 -9.36 -33.85 18.40
CA LEU A 516 -9.19 -34.79 17.29
C LEU A 516 -8.50 -36.10 17.71
N GLY A 517 -8.07 -36.20 18.97
CA GLY A 517 -7.40 -37.37 19.56
C GLY A 517 -5.92 -37.48 19.19
N ASP A 518 -5.28 -38.55 19.68
CA ASP A 518 -3.88 -38.83 19.40
C ASP A 518 -3.70 -39.29 17.95
N ASN A 519 -2.83 -38.57 17.22
CA ASN A 519 -2.53 -38.77 15.80
C ASN A 519 -3.69 -38.50 14.81
N PRO A 520 -4.06 -37.23 14.59
CA PRO A 520 -5.15 -36.83 13.69
C PRO A 520 -4.82 -36.93 12.18
N GLY A 521 -3.58 -37.33 11.82
CA GLY A 521 -3.18 -37.70 10.46
C GLY A 521 -3.51 -36.68 9.37
N LEU A 522 -4.01 -37.15 8.23
CA LEU A 522 -4.38 -36.32 7.07
C LEU A 522 -5.55 -35.38 7.36
N TYR A 523 -6.45 -35.76 8.29
CA TYR A 523 -7.60 -34.93 8.64
C TYR A 523 -7.18 -33.62 9.33
N LEU A 524 -6.08 -33.63 10.10
CA LEU A 524 -5.53 -32.40 10.69
C LEU A 524 -5.16 -31.36 9.64
N ARG A 525 -4.63 -31.80 8.49
CA ARG A 525 -4.26 -30.91 7.39
C ARG A 525 -5.49 -30.23 6.79
N LEU A 526 -6.60 -30.97 6.67
CA LEU A 526 -7.89 -30.42 6.24
C LEU A 526 -8.46 -29.45 7.29
N PHE A 527 -8.36 -29.81 8.56
CA PHE A 527 -8.92 -29.07 9.70
C PHE A 527 -8.20 -27.75 9.98
N LEU A 528 -6.88 -27.67 9.79
CA LEU A 528 -6.10 -26.45 10.04
C LEU A 528 -5.76 -25.64 8.79
N GLY A 529 -5.90 -26.20 7.59
CA GLY A 529 -5.62 -25.46 6.35
C GLY A 529 -6.91 -25.02 5.63
N PRO A 530 -7.53 -25.89 4.82
CA PRO A 530 -8.71 -25.55 4.03
C PRO A 530 -10.00 -25.22 4.82
N LEU A 531 -10.24 -25.86 5.97
CA LEU A 531 -11.48 -25.67 6.75
C LEU A 531 -11.67 -24.22 7.27
N PRO A 532 -10.65 -23.54 7.81
CA PRO A 532 -10.75 -22.12 8.17
C PRO A 532 -11.28 -21.24 7.04
N HIS A 533 -10.86 -21.48 5.79
CA HIS A 533 -11.27 -20.66 4.65
C HIS A 533 -12.77 -20.78 4.33
N ILE A 534 -13.35 -21.98 4.41
CA ILE A 534 -14.81 -22.13 4.19
C ILE A 534 -15.62 -21.55 5.34
N LEU A 535 -15.11 -21.61 6.57
CA LEU A 535 -15.75 -21.01 7.74
C LEU A 535 -15.82 -19.49 7.63
N VAL A 536 -14.76 -18.86 7.11
CA VAL A 536 -14.74 -17.42 6.80
C VAL A 536 -15.83 -17.09 5.79
N CYS A 537 -15.90 -17.84 4.68
CA CYS A 537 -16.92 -17.63 3.65
C CYS A 537 -18.33 -17.70 4.25
N LEU A 538 -18.61 -18.72 5.05
CA LEU A 538 -19.92 -18.91 5.67
C LEU A 538 -20.26 -17.81 6.69
N GLU A 539 -19.27 -17.31 7.44
CA GLU A 539 -19.48 -16.22 8.40
C GLU A 539 -19.73 -14.88 7.72
N THR A 540 -19.00 -14.58 6.65
CA THR A 540 -19.27 -13.41 5.81
C THR A 540 -20.66 -13.49 5.19
N VAL A 541 -21.03 -14.62 4.58
CA VAL A 541 -22.37 -14.82 4.00
C VAL A 541 -23.47 -14.65 5.05
N ARG A 542 -23.28 -15.17 6.27
CA ARG A 542 -24.24 -15.02 7.36
C ARG A 542 -24.43 -13.56 7.76
N VAL A 543 -23.34 -12.83 7.98
CA VAL A 543 -23.36 -11.42 8.36
C VAL A 543 -24.00 -10.56 7.26
N ASP A 544 -23.63 -10.80 6.01
CA ASP A 544 -24.17 -10.07 4.86
C ASP A 544 -25.64 -10.38 4.63
N ALA A 545 -26.07 -11.64 4.76
CA ALA A 545 -27.48 -12.01 4.66
C ALA A 545 -28.32 -11.32 5.74
N LEU A 546 -27.81 -11.17 6.97
CA LEU A 546 -28.52 -10.43 8.03
C LEU A 546 -28.60 -8.94 7.73
N SER A 547 -27.53 -8.35 7.21
CA SER A 547 -27.49 -6.95 6.79
C SER A 547 -28.48 -6.68 5.64
N GLN A 548 -28.47 -7.54 4.62
CA GLN A 548 -29.39 -7.46 3.48
C GLN A 548 -30.84 -7.70 3.87
N LYS A 549 -31.10 -8.64 4.79
CA LYS A 549 -32.43 -8.85 5.36
C LYS A 549 -32.97 -7.57 6.01
N LYS A 550 -32.14 -6.88 6.80
CA LYS A 550 -32.53 -5.60 7.43
C LYS A 550 -32.87 -4.55 6.38
N LYS A 551 -31.98 -4.34 5.40
CA LYS A 551 -32.20 -3.39 4.29
C LYS A 551 -33.47 -3.71 3.50
N THR A 552 -33.69 -4.97 3.18
CA THR A 552 -34.86 -5.42 2.39
C THR A 552 -36.15 -5.26 3.18
N LYS A 553 -36.14 -5.55 4.49
CA LYS A 553 -37.29 -5.30 5.38
C LYS A 553 -37.63 -3.82 5.50
N ASP A 554 -36.63 -2.95 5.53
CA ASP A 554 -36.86 -1.50 5.55
C ASP A 554 -37.41 -1.01 4.21
N ARG A 555 -36.88 -1.52 3.09
CA ARG A 555 -37.42 -1.23 1.74
C ARG A 555 -38.86 -1.71 1.57
N LEU A 556 -39.23 -2.86 2.15
CA LEU A 556 -40.58 -3.41 2.05
C LEU A 556 -41.64 -2.48 2.67
N LYS A 557 -41.26 -1.62 3.64
CA LYS A 557 -42.18 -0.65 4.26
C LYS A 557 -42.55 0.51 3.33
N ASP A 558 -41.64 0.88 2.43
CA ASP A 558 -41.75 2.08 1.59
C ASP A 558 -41.89 1.73 0.10
N CYS A 559 -41.96 0.44 -0.26
CA CYS A 559 -42.00 0.00 -1.65
C CYS A 559 -43.37 0.22 -2.31
N SER A 560 -43.34 0.45 -3.61
CA SER A 560 -44.56 0.56 -4.42
C SER A 560 -45.20 -0.83 -4.64
N HIS A 561 -46.50 -0.86 -4.93
CA HIS A 561 -47.23 -2.12 -5.16
C HIS A 561 -46.60 -3.00 -6.26
N ASN A 562 -45.99 -2.37 -7.28
CA ASN A 562 -45.37 -3.08 -8.41
C ASN A 562 -44.00 -3.70 -8.06
N GLU A 563 -43.35 -3.27 -6.99
CA GLU A 563 -42.04 -3.78 -6.56
C GLU A 563 -42.15 -4.70 -5.34
N TYR A 564 -43.35 -4.79 -4.73
CA TYR A 564 -43.58 -5.50 -3.47
C TYR A 564 -43.20 -6.99 -3.60
N ASP A 565 -43.74 -7.68 -4.60
CA ASP A 565 -43.52 -9.12 -4.80
C ASP A 565 -42.02 -9.43 -4.99
N ALA A 566 -41.31 -8.62 -5.78
CA ALA A 566 -39.87 -8.80 -6.00
C ALA A 566 -39.04 -8.54 -4.74
N VAL A 567 -39.43 -7.57 -3.90
CA VAL A 567 -38.75 -7.26 -2.63
C VAL A 567 -39.05 -8.33 -1.58
N ASP A 568 -40.26 -8.87 -1.54
CA ASP A 568 -40.64 -9.97 -0.64
C ASP A 568 -39.97 -11.29 -1.03
N ASP A 569 -39.88 -11.60 -2.33
CA ASP A 569 -39.13 -12.75 -2.85
C ASP A 569 -37.64 -12.66 -2.47
N LEU A 570 -37.03 -11.48 -2.64
CA LEU A 570 -35.63 -11.24 -2.23
C LEU A 570 -35.45 -11.42 -0.72
N LEU A 571 -36.41 -10.97 0.09
CA LEU A 571 -36.41 -11.18 1.54
C LEU A 571 -36.49 -12.67 1.89
N THR A 572 -37.36 -13.41 1.21
CA THR A 572 -37.52 -14.85 1.37
C THR A 572 -36.24 -15.60 0.99
N GLN A 573 -35.63 -15.26 -0.15
CA GLN A 573 -34.39 -15.87 -0.62
C GLN A 573 -33.21 -15.56 0.33
N THR A 574 -33.10 -14.32 0.80
CA THR A 574 -32.08 -13.90 1.79
C THR A 574 -32.24 -14.66 3.12
N ASN A 575 -33.48 -14.88 3.57
CA ASN A 575 -33.75 -15.70 4.76
C ASN A 575 -33.34 -17.17 4.56
N LYS A 576 -33.59 -17.75 3.37
CA LYS A 576 -33.16 -19.11 3.04
C LYS A 576 -31.63 -19.23 3.07
N VAL A 577 -30.92 -18.28 2.48
CA VAL A 577 -29.45 -18.21 2.50
C VAL A 577 -28.91 -18.16 3.94
N ASN A 578 -29.42 -17.26 4.78
CA ASN A 578 -28.98 -17.15 6.17
C ASN A 578 -29.21 -18.47 6.95
N LYS A 579 -30.38 -19.12 6.77
CA LYS A 579 -30.67 -20.42 7.41
C LYS A 579 -29.70 -21.50 6.94
N ALA A 580 -29.39 -21.55 5.64
CA ALA A 580 -28.44 -22.51 5.08
C ALA A 580 -27.02 -22.28 5.61
N ALA A 581 -26.56 -21.03 5.66
CA ALA A 581 -25.24 -20.65 6.19
C ALA A 581 -25.12 -21.05 7.67
N VAL A 582 -26.12 -20.71 8.51
CA VAL A 582 -26.15 -21.10 9.93
C VAL A 582 -26.15 -22.62 10.10
N ARG A 583 -26.91 -23.37 9.29
CA ARG A 583 -26.94 -24.83 9.35
C ARG A 583 -25.57 -25.43 9.01
N LEU A 584 -24.93 -24.96 7.94
CA LEU A 584 -23.61 -25.44 7.53
C LEU A 584 -22.55 -25.10 8.57
N GLN A 585 -22.57 -23.88 9.11
CA GLN A 585 -21.70 -23.47 10.19
C GLN A 585 -21.82 -24.41 11.38
N ARG A 586 -23.02 -24.71 11.88
CA ARG A 586 -23.22 -25.62 13.03
C ARG A 586 -22.52 -26.97 12.89
N HIS A 587 -22.37 -27.48 11.67
CA HIS A 587 -21.68 -28.74 11.43
C HIS A 587 -20.17 -28.56 11.32
N LEU A 588 -19.72 -27.48 10.67
CA LEU A 588 -18.31 -27.20 10.33
C LEU A 588 -17.55 -26.39 11.40
N ILE A 589 -18.24 -25.83 12.39
CA ILE A 589 -17.61 -25.10 13.51
C ILE A 589 -16.56 -26.00 14.18
N PRO A 590 -15.37 -25.47 14.52
CA PRO A 590 -14.28 -26.29 15.06
C PRO A 590 -14.63 -27.10 16.31
N SER A 591 -15.52 -26.58 17.17
CA SER A 591 -15.96 -27.25 18.39
C SER A 591 -17.09 -28.28 18.19
N SER A 592 -17.53 -28.48 16.94
CA SER A 592 -18.54 -29.47 16.57
C SER A 592 -18.00 -30.89 16.75
N ALA A 593 -18.80 -31.75 17.40
CA ALA A 593 -18.51 -33.19 17.51
C ALA A 593 -18.42 -33.91 16.14
N PHE A 594 -18.83 -33.25 15.05
CA PHE A 594 -18.60 -33.72 13.69
C PHE A 594 -17.12 -34.05 13.43
N HIS A 595 -16.19 -33.23 13.94
CA HIS A 595 -14.78 -33.39 13.63
C HIS A 595 -14.11 -34.54 14.40
N GLU A 596 -14.70 -35.01 15.50
CA GLU A 596 -14.23 -36.18 16.26
C GLU A 596 -14.30 -37.46 15.41
N ARG A 597 -15.29 -37.54 14.51
CA ARG A 597 -15.49 -38.67 13.60
C ARG A 597 -14.52 -38.71 12.42
N ARG A 598 -13.84 -37.60 12.13
CA ARG A 598 -12.82 -37.46 11.06
C ARG A 598 -13.30 -37.92 9.67
N ASP A 599 -14.59 -37.79 9.39
CA ASP A 599 -15.20 -38.22 8.13
C ASP A 599 -14.94 -37.21 7.00
N SER A 600 -13.89 -37.48 6.22
CA SER A 600 -13.48 -36.63 5.09
C SER A 600 -14.49 -36.64 3.93
N LYS A 601 -15.26 -37.72 3.74
CA LYS A 601 -16.29 -37.81 2.69
C LYS A 601 -17.48 -36.92 3.04
N GLN A 602 -17.93 -36.97 4.28
CA GLN A 602 -19.01 -36.11 4.74
C GLN A 602 -18.56 -34.64 4.82
N LEU A 603 -17.30 -34.37 5.20
CA LEU A 603 -16.72 -33.02 5.16
C LEU A 603 -16.73 -32.46 3.73
N ARG A 604 -16.34 -33.28 2.74
CA ARG A 604 -16.41 -32.92 1.32
C ARG A 604 -17.83 -32.54 0.89
N LYS A 605 -18.83 -33.32 1.30
CA LYS A 605 -20.24 -33.04 0.98
C LYS A 605 -20.70 -31.69 1.54
N LEU A 606 -20.38 -31.41 2.82
CA LEU A 606 -20.73 -30.16 3.48
C LEU A 606 -20.04 -28.93 2.85
N VAL A 607 -18.77 -29.08 2.44
CA VAL A 607 -18.02 -27.99 1.81
C VAL A 607 -18.48 -27.76 0.36
N ALA A 608 -18.84 -28.81 -0.38
CA ALA A 608 -19.46 -28.68 -1.69
C ALA A 608 -20.82 -27.96 -1.61
N GLU A 609 -21.63 -28.27 -0.60
CA GLU A 609 -22.90 -27.56 -0.34
C GLU A 609 -22.67 -26.10 0.04
N ALA A 610 -21.65 -25.80 0.84
CA ALA A 610 -21.26 -24.43 1.16
C ALA A 610 -20.82 -23.65 -0.09
N ASN A 611 -20.09 -24.28 -1.01
CA ASN A 611 -19.70 -23.66 -2.27
C ASN A 611 -20.90 -23.36 -3.18
N ALA A 612 -21.85 -24.29 -3.29
CA ALA A 612 -23.08 -24.05 -4.02
C ALA A 612 -23.85 -22.85 -3.44
N LEU A 613 -23.95 -22.77 -2.10
CA LEU A 613 -24.59 -21.65 -1.41
C LEU A 613 -23.91 -20.31 -1.68
N VAL A 614 -22.57 -20.23 -1.59
CA VAL A 614 -21.79 -19.01 -1.83
C VAL A 614 -21.88 -18.58 -3.30
N SER A 615 -21.95 -19.54 -4.23
CA SER A 615 -22.05 -19.26 -5.67
C SER A 615 -23.45 -18.81 -6.10
N SER A 616 -24.50 -19.14 -5.33
CA SER A 616 -25.90 -18.86 -5.68
C SER A 616 -26.53 -17.70 -4.86
N LEU A 617 -25.72 -16.77 -4.38
CA LEU A 617 -26.20 -15.67 -3.53
C LEU A 617 -27.02 -14.66 -4.34
N PRO A 618 -28.18 -14.20 -3.84
CA PRO A 618 -28.99 -13.17 -4.52
C PRO A 618 -28.47 -11.74 -4.27
N PHE A 619 -27.32 -11.58 -3.61
CA PHE A 619 -26.71 -10.30 -3.28
C PHE A 619 -25.18 -10.41 -3.31
N GLY A 620 -24.51 -9.28 -3.52
CA GLY A 620 -23.06 -9.19 -3.41
C GLY A 620 -22.59 -9.26 -1.94
N THR A 621 -21.48 -9.96 -1.72
CA THR A 621 -20.82 -10.05 -0.41
C THR A 621 -20.00 -8.79 -0.11
N SER A 622 -19.83 -8.48 1.16
CA SER A 622 -19.02 -7.35 1.63
C SER A 622 -17.51 -7.57 1.46
N LEU A 623 -17.09 -8.83 1.34
CA LEU A 623 -15.71 -9.25 1.10
C LEU A 623 -15.62 -10.07 -0.19
N ASP A 624 -14.46 -10.01 -0.85
CA ASP A 624 -14.11 -10.93 -1.92
C ASP A 624 -13.80 -12.30 -1.33
N LEU A 625 -14.67 -13.27 -1.57
CA LEU A 625 -14.56 -14.65 -1.05
C LEU A 625 -13.84 -15.59 -2.03
N SER A 626 -13.40 -15.11 -3.19
CA SER A 626 -12.91 -15.96 -4.29
C SER A 626 -11.69 -16.79 -3.89
N ASP A 627 -10.72 -16.18 -3.22
CA ASP A 627 -9.49 -16.85 -2.79
C ASP A 627 -9.76 -17.86 -1.67
N ASP A 628 -10.57 -17.50 -0.67
CA ASP A 628 -10.96 -18.40 0.44
C ASP A 628 -11.76 -19.60 -0.07
N LEU A 629 -12.72 -19.36 -0.97
CA LEU A 629 -13.52 -20.41 -1.57
C LEU A 629 -12.66 -21.35 -2.42
N TYR A 630 -11.74 -20.81 -3.22
CA TYR A 630 -10.79 -21.59 -4.00
C TYR A 630 -9.92 -22.48 -3.11
N LEU A 631 -9.35 -21.94 -2.02
CA LEU A 631 -8.49 -22.71 -1.11
C LEU A 631 -9.26 -23.83 -0.39
N ALA A 632 -10.49 -23.55 0.05
CA ALA A 632 -11.36 -24.54 0.67
C ALA A 632 -11.72 -25.69 -0.30
N ILE A 633 -12.15 -25.33 -1.52
CA ILE A 633 -12.56 -26.30 -2.54
C ILE A 633 -11.36 -27.11 -3.02
N LYS A 634 -10.24 -26.44 -3.31
CA LYS A 634 -9.02 -27.10 -3.74
C LYS A 634 -8.55 -28.13 -2.72
N GLY A 635 -8.59 -27.77 -1.44
CA GLY A 635 -8.05 -28.58 -0.36
C GLY A 635 -8.97 -29.69 0.15
N ILE A 636 -10.30 -29.56 0.05
CA ILE A 636 -11.27 -30.52 0.62
C ILE A 636 -12.03 -31.29 -0.45
N VAL A 637 -12.39 -30.63 -1.55
CA VAL A 637 -13.35 -31.17 -2.53
C VAL A 637 -12.67 -31.81 -3.73
N THR A 638 -11.66 -31.17 -4.31
CA THR A 638 -10.85 -31.82 -5.35
C THR A 638 -9.99 -32.92 -4.75
N GLU A 639 -10.03 -34.11 -5.35
CA GLU A 639 -9.13 -35.20 -4.98
C GLU A 639 -7.69 -34.85 -5.39
N CYS A 640 -6.72 -35.03 -4.49
CA CYS A 640 -5.38 -35.34 -4.94
C CYS A 640 -5.48 -36.68 -5.65
N SER A 641 -5.31 -36.70 -6.98
CA SER A 641 -5.12 -37.94 -7.73
C SER A 641 -4.09 -38.78 -6.97
N SER A 642 -4.55 -39.93 -6.47
CA SER A 642 -3.68 -40.93 -5.90
C SER A 642 -2.72 -41.36 -7.01
N ALA A 643 -1.47 -40.93 -6.90
CA ALA A 643 -0.39 -41.47 -7.69
C ALA A 643 -0.36 -42.99 -7.45
N GLY A 644 -0.57 -43.74 -8.53
CA GLY A 644 -0.14 -45.12 -8.74
C GLY A 644 -0.33 -46.09 -7.57
N THR A 645 -1.38 -46.89 -7.65
CA THR A 645 -1.37 -48.24 -7.08
C THR A 645 -0.18 -49.01 -7.70
N ARG A 646 0.97 -49.04 -7.02
CA ARG A 646 2.03 -50.02 -7.30
C ARG A 646 1.53 -51.36 -6.74
N LYS A 647 1.05 -52.22 -7.63
CA LYS A 647 1.14 -53.67 -7.48
C LYS A 647 2.44 -54.14 -8.10
#